data_AF-A0A536VYG1-F1
#
_entry.id   AF-A0A536VYG1-F1
#
_cell.length_a   1.000
_cell.length_b   1.000
_cell.length_c   1.000
_cell.angle_alpha   90.00
_cell.angle_beta   90.00
_cell.angle_gamma   90.00
#
_symmetry.space_group_name_H-M   'P 1'
#
loop_
_entity.id
_entity.type
_entity.pdbx_description
1 polymer ?
#
loop_
_entity_poly.entity_id
_entity_poly.type
_entity_poly.pdbx_seq_one_letter_code
_entity_poly.pdbx_strand_id
1 'polypeptide(L)'
;MNEPQGLYHPANEHDACGVGFVAHIKGKKSHSIVEQGLTVLRNLTHRGAVGWDPKLSDGAGLLIQIPDKFLREVMARQGLKLPPPGQYGVGIVFLPRDPASRFACEYEIERAIKDEGQILLSWRDVPVDNSDIAEPAKRIEPVIRQVFIGRGKGVTVTDALERKLYIIRKSSGHAIQALKLAHGKEFYVPSMSARTACYKGMLLAHQVGQYYKDLQDARVESALALVHQRFSTNTFPSWDLAHPFRMICHNGEINTLRGNVNWIRARQGAISSPVLGRDLEKIWPLIYDGQSDSASFDNALELLVMGGYSVAHAMMMMIPEAWENHTLMDPTRRAFYEYHAAMMEPWDGPASIAFTDGRQIGATLDRNGLRPSRYIVTADDLVIMGSECGCLPVPEEKIVKKWRLQPGRMFLVDLEKGRIIDDEELKNMLAGAKPYAEWIDRIRVKLDEVETEKTPPLKSSVRMLDRQQAFGYTQEDIKFIMTPMATNGEEPVGSMGNDSPLAVLSDKNKTLYHYFKQLFAQVTNPPIDPIREELVTSLVSFIGPKPNLLGIDEMNPPLRLEVSQPVLDFFEMEKIRHIERYTGGKFRSLELDITYPIAWGKEAVEARLASLCAQAEDAVRAGYSIIVISDRLVERERVAIPALLALSAIHQHLVAKGLRTSAGLVVETGSVREVHHFALLGGYGAEAVHPYLALETLLDLAAKGELGPDLDGRKAIKNFVKAIGKGLKKVMSKMGTSTYMSYTGAQIFEAVGLARSLVDKYFTGTTSSIEGIGVFEVAEEAIRIHRAAFEETDPVLQSMLDAGGEYAWRVRGEEHMWTPDAIAKLQHSARQNSPQAYKEYAAIINDQSRRHMTFRGLFEFRLDRVKPVPIEEVEPAAEIVKRFSTGAMSHGSISVEAHTTLAVAMNRIGGKSNTGEGGEDRKRYATVKAGETLRSRLGANRVARDIELREGDVLKSKIKQVASGRFGVTAEYLASAEQIQIKIAQGAKPGEGGQLPGRKVSDYIAEIRYSTPGVELISPPPHHDIYSIEDLAQLIHDLK
;
A
#
# COMPACT_ATOMS: atom_id res chain seq x y z
N MET A 1 -6.64 9.99 -19.75
CA MET A 1 -6.16 8.66 -19.32
C MET A 1 -5.70 7.86 -20.52
N ASN A 2 -4.42 7.49 -20.50
CA ASN A 2 -3.78 6.62 -21.48
C ASN A 2 -4.37 5.21 -21.40
N GLU A 3 -4.40 4.47 -22.50
CA GLU A 3 -4.71 3.04 -22.48
C GLU A 3 -3.49 2.24 -22.01
N PRO A 4 -3.67 1.06 -21.38
CA PRO A 4 -2.56 0.17 -21.06
C PRO A 4 -1.73 -0.15 -22.31
N GLN A 5 -0.40 -0.06 -22.21
CA GLN A 5 0.52 -0.37 -23.30
C GLN A 5 1.49 -1.45 -22.87
N GLY A 6 1.27 -2.69 -23.34
CA GLY A 6 2.03 -3.85 -22.88
C GLY A 6 1.80 -4.10 -21.39
N LEU A 7 2.88 -4.17 -20.60
CA LEU A 7 2.83 -4.35 -19.14
C LEU A 7 2.66 -3.03 -18.36
N TYR A 8 2.76 -1.88 -19.03
CA TYR A 8 2.50 -0.60 -18.37
C TYR A 8 0.99 -0.38 -18.21
N HIS A 9 0.58 -0.07 -16.97
CA HIS A 9 -0.80 0.24 -16.61
C HIS A 9 -0.84 1.59 -15.88
N PRO A 10 -1.65 2.57 -16.31
CA PRO A 10 -1.70 3.92 -15.69
C PRO A 10 -2.07 3.94 -14.21
N ALA A 11 -2.75 2.90 -13.71
CA ALA A 11 -3.08 2.79 -12.28
C ALA A 11 -1.86 2.54 -11.37
N ASN A 12 -0.67 2.28 -11.93
CA ASN A 12 0.58 2.10 -11.18
C ASN A 12 1.35 3.42 -11.02
N GLU A 13 0.72 4.56 -11.28
CA GLU A 13 1.34 5.87 -11.15
C GLU A 13 1.28 6.39 -9.72
N HIS A 14 2.38 7.02 -9.31
CA HIS A 14 2.70 7.43 -7.94
C HIS A 14 3.37 8.80 -7.99
N ASP A 15 3.09 9.64 -6.99
CA ASP A 15 3.50 11.06 -6.94
C ASP A 15 4.07 11.44 -5.56
N ALA A 16 5.24 12.07 -5.51
CA ALA A 16 5.83 12.59 -4.27
C ALA A 16 6.44 13.97 -4.51
N CYS A 17 6.48 14.89 -3.53
CA CYS A 17 6.42 16.31 -3.89
C CYS A 17 7.04 17.29 -2.87
N GLY A 18 7.13 18.57 -3.25
CA GLY A 18 7.36 19.69 -2.34
C GLY A 18 6.04 20.42 -2.03
N VAL A 19 5.74 20.62 -0.74
CA VAL A 19 4.56 21.37 -0.27
C VAL A 19 4.97 22.54 0.62
N GLY A 20 4.21 23.64 0.56
CA GLY A 20 4.34 24.74 1.50
C GLY A 20 3.14 25.68 1.48
N PHE A 21 3.03 26.52 2.51
CA PHE A 21 2.07 27.62 2.52
C PHE A 21 2.60 28.84 3.27
N VAL A 22 2.04 30.00 2.93
CA VAL A 22 2.21 31.26 3.66
C VAL A 22 0.83 31.74 4.07
N ALA A 23 0.68 32.15 5.33
CA ALA A 23 -0.57 32.68 5.84
C ALA A 23 -0.35 33.81 6.84
N HIS A 24 -1.21 34.81 6.82
CA HIS A 24 -1.24 35.86 7.84
C HIS A 24 -2.24 35.48 8.93
N ILE A 25 -1.76 35.28 10.16
CA ILE A 25 -2.52 34.71 11.28
C ILE A 25 -3.85 35.45 11.51
N LYS A 26 -3.82 36.79 11.46
CA LYS A 26 -5.01 37.66 11.65
C LYS A 26 -5.91 37.85 10.41
N GLY A 27 -5.73 37.04 9.37
CA GLY A 27 -6.57 37.09 8.17
C GLY A 27 -6.41 38.35 7.30
N LYS A 28 -5.33 39.12 7.48
CA LYS A 28 -5.08 40.31 6.65
C LYS A 28 -4.66 39.90 5.24
N LYS A 29 -5.43 40.31 4.24
CA LYS A 29 -5.15 40.02 2.84
C LYS A 29 -4.12 40.99 2.28
N SER A 30 -3.16 40.48 1.52
CA SER A 30 -2.21 41.29 0.77
C SER A 30 -1.74 40.55 -0.48
N HIS A 31 -1.24 41.30 -1.47
CA HIS A 31 -0.56 40.70 -2.62
C HIS A 31 0.79 40.09 -2.24
N SER A 32 1.46 40.64 -1.22
CA SER A 32 2.75 40.11 -0.74
C SER A 32 2.67 38.64 -0.31
N ILE A 33 1.53 38.17 0.20
CA ILE A 33 1.32 36.76 0.56
C ILE A 33 1.30 35.87 -0.68
N VAL A 34 0.74 36.36 -1.79
CA VAL A 34 0.73 35.68 -3.09
C VAL A 34 2.16 35.59 -3.64
N GLU A 35 2.91 36.71 -3.62
CA GLU A 35 4.31 36.76 -4.06
C GLU A 35 5.23 35.86 -3.21
N GLN A 36 5.02 35.84 -1.88
CA GLN A 36 5.74 34.97 -0.97
C GLN A 36 5.41 33.49 -1.23
N GLY A 37 4.14 33.14 -1.49
CA GLY A 37 3.75 31.79 -1.91
C GLY A 37 4.45 31.34 -3.19
N LEU A 38 4.47 32.19 -4.23
CA LEU A 38 5.21 31.93 -5.48
C LEU A 38 6.73 31.79 -5.24
N THR A 39 7.28 32.55 -4.30
CA THR A 39 8.70 32.44 -3.91
C THR A 39 8.99 31.10 -3.23
N VAL A 40 8.12 30.66 -2.31
CA VAL A 40 8.20 29.33 -1.69
C VAL A 40 8.18 28.25 -2.76
N LEU A 41 7.23 28.34 -3.71
CA LEU A 41 7.12 27.38 -4.81
C LEU A 41 8.41 27.30 -5.63
N ARG A 42 8.97 28.45 -6.03
CA ARG A 42 10.24 28.53 -6.77
C ARG A 42 11.39 27.84 -6.03
N ASN A 43 11.47 28.02 -4.72
CA ASN A 43 12.55 27.46 -3.90
C ASN A 43 12.39 25.96 -3.60
N LEU A 44 11.28 25.33 -4.02
CA LEU A 44 11.05 23.88 -3.94
C LEU A 44 11.37 23.16 -5.26
N THR A 45 11.91 23.84 -6.27
CA THR A 45 12.18 23.27 -7.60
C THR A 45 13.10 22.04 -7.56
N HIS A 46 14.08 21.99 -6.66
CA HIS A 46 15.01 20.86 -6.53
C HIS A 46 14.36 19.56 -6.03
N ARG A 47 13.12 19.64 -5.51
CA ARG A 47 12.30 18.47 -5.13
C ARG A 47 11.33 18.05 -6.23
N GLY A 48 11.31 18.74 -7.37
CA GLY A 48 10.55 18.37 -8.56
C GLY A 48 11.41 17.63 -9.59
N ALA A 49 10.77 16.85 -10.45
CA ALA A 49 11.42 16.26 -11.61
C ALA A 49 11.24 17.17 -12.84
N VAL A 50 12.21 17.06 -13.74
CA VAL A 50 12.07 17.52 -15.13
C VAL A 50 12.13 16.29 -16.03
N GLY A 51 11.32 16.32 -17.10
CA GLY A 51 11.34 15.28 -18.12
C GLY A 51 12.62 15.30 -18.96
N TRP A 52 12.57 14.62 -20.11
CA TRP A 52 13.69 14.64 -21.08
C TRP A 52 13.95 16.04 -21.66
N ASP A 53 12.92 16.91 -21.68
CA ASP A 53 13.03 18.34 -21.95
C ASP A 53 13.10 19.09 -20.60
N PRO A 54 14.11 19.93 -20.34
CA PRO A 54 14.23 20.72 -19.11
C PRO A 54 13.04 21.62 -18.79
N LYS A 55 12.19 21.94 -19.78
CA LYS A 55 10.97 22.73 -19.60
C LYS A 55 9.73 21.88 -19.31
N LEU A 56 9.82 20.56 -19.40
CA LEU A 56 8.73 19.64 -19.16
C LEU A 56 8.68 19.29 -17.67
N SER A 57 7.67 19.81 -16.97
CA SER A 57 7.45 19.65 -15.53
C SER A 57 6.29 18.71 -15.25
N ASP A 58 6.34 17.97 -14.15
CA ASP A 58 5.21 17.11 -13.72
C ASP A 58 4.02 17.89 -13.15
N GLY A 59 4.19 19.18 -12.87
CA GLY A 59 3.12 20.11 -12.53
C GLY A 59 3.37 20.93 -11.26
N ALA A 60 2.79 22.13 -11.22
CA ALA A 60 2.90 23.06 -10.12
C ALA A 60 1.63 23.91 -9.99
N GLY A 61 1.42 24.48 -8.81
CA GLY A 61 0.28 25.37 -8.61
C GLY A 61 0.24 26.11 -7.28
N LEU A 62 -0.77 26.96 -7.19
CA LEU A 62 -1.05 27.88 -6.10
C LEU A 62 -2.56 27.94 -5.85
N LEU A 63 -2.97 27.79 -4.59
CA LEU A 63 -4.32 28.02 -4.10
C LEU A 63 -4.32 29.25 -3.20
N ILE A 64 -5.24 30.16 -3.49
CA ILE A 64 -5.46 31.40 -2.73
C ILE A 64 -6.94 31.55 -2.36
N GLN A 65 -7.25 32.49 -1.49
CA GLN A 65 -8.63 32.95 -1.34
C GLN A 65 -9.09 33.69 -2.60
N ILE A 66 -10.39 33.70 -2.86
CA ILE A 66 -10.97 34.45 -3.98
C ILE A 66 -10.58 35.93 -3.86
N PRO A 67 -9.88 36.51 -4.86
CA PRO A 67 -9.46 37.89 -4.85
C PRO A 67 -10.61 38.81 -5.28
N ASP A 68 -11.60 39.00 -4.39
CA ASP A 68 -12.86 39.71 -4.71
C ASP A 68 -12.63 41.10 -5.32
N LYS A 69 -11.69 41.88 -4.76
CA LYS A 69 -11.37 43.24 -5.22
C LYS A 69 -10.98 43.25 -6.70
N PHE A 70 -10.05 42.37 -7.08
CA PHE A 70 -9.62 42.19 -8.46
C PHE A 70 -10.78 41.74 -9.37
N LEU A 71 -11.47 40.65 -9.00
CA LEU A 71 -12.52 40.07 -9.84
C LEU A 71 -13.70 41.02 -10.03
N ARG A 72 -14.09 41.74 -8.97
CA ARG A 72 -15.17 42.73 -9.02
C ARG A 72 -14.87 43.86 -9.99
N GLU A 73 -13.65 44.38 -9.99
CA GLU A 73 -13.24 45.44 -10.93
C GLU A 73 -13.13 44.93 -12.36
N VAL A 74 -12.60 43.72 -12.56
CA VAL A 74 -12.50 43.09 -13.88
C VAL A 74 -13.87 42.81 -14.48
N MET A 75 -14.80 42.25 -13.70
CA MET A 75 -16.15 41.95 -14.17
C MET A 75 -17.00 43.22 -14.35
N ALA A 76 -16.78 44.26 -13.54
CA ALA A 76 -17.44 45.56 -13.73
C ALA A 76 -17.09 46.19 -15.09
N ARG A 77 -15.83 46.03 -15.56
CA ARG A 77 -15.42 46.48 -16.91
C ARG A 77 -16.13 45.70 -18.03
N GLN A 78 -16.62 44.50 -17.74
CA GLN A 78 -17.42 43.67 -18.65
C GLN A 78 -18.94 43.90 -18.47
N GLY A 79 -19.35 44.92 -17.70
CA GLY A 79 -20.75 45.26 -17.48
C GLY A 79 -21.47 44.40 -16.44
N LEU A 80 -20.75 43.55 -15.69
CA LEU A 80 -21.33 42.67 -14.66
C LEU A 80 -21.01 43.17 -13.25
N LYS A 81 -22.05 43.40 -12.44
CA LYS A 81 -21.90 43.69 -11.01
C LYS A 81 -21.96 42.40 -10.19
N LEU A 82 -20.82 41.98 -9.63
CA LEU A 82 -20.76 40.79 -8.77
C LEU A 82 -21.54 41.00 -7.45
N PRO A 83 -22.22 39.97 -6.91
CA PRO A 83 -22.76 39.97 -5.56
C PRO A 83 -21.68 40.23 -4.48
N PRO A 84 -22.05 40.52 -3.23
CA PRO A 84 -21.10 40.62 -2.12
C PRO A 84 -20.28 39.32 -1.94
N PRO A 85 -19.05 39.39 -1.40
CA PRO A 85 -18.26 38.20 -1.07
C PRO A 85 -19.06 37.19 -0.26
N GLY A 86 -18.92 35.89 -0.56
CA GLY A 86 -19.69 34.80 0.05
C GLY A 86 -21.12 34.63 -0.49
N GLN A 87 -21.59 35.53 -1.35
CA GLN A 87 -22.87 35.38 -2.07
C GLN A 87 -22.70 34.98 -3.54
N TYR A 88 -21.46 34.81 -3.99
CA TYR A 88 -21.12 34.22 -5.28
C TYR A 88 -19.91 33.30 -5.12
N GLY A 89 -19.83 32.30 -6.00
CA GLY A 89 -18.67 31.43 -6.18
C GLY A 89 -18.03 31.60 -7.54
N VAL A 90 -16.79 31.13 -7.64
CA VAL A 90 -15.98 31.09 -8.85
C VAL A 90 -15.53 29.65 -9.10
N GLY A 91 -15.87 29.12 -10.27
CA GLY A 91 -15.31 27.87 -10.78
C GLY A 91 -14.17 28.16 -11.74
N ILE A 92 -12.95 27.70 -11.44
CA ILE A 92 -11.89 27.59 -12.44
C ILE A 92 -12.09 26.26 -13.15
N VAL A 93 -12.17 26.28 -14.47
CA VAL A 93 -12.52 25.13 -15.30
C VAL A 93 -11.49 24.98 -16.42
N PHE A 94 -10.95 23.78 -16.56
CA PHE A 94 -10.20 23.31 -17.72
C PHE A 94 -11.19 22.71 -18.71
N LEU A 95 -11.24 23.27 -19.90
CA LEU A 95 -12.14 22.87 -20.96
C LEU A 95 -11.35 22.31 -22.15
N PRO A 96 -11.97 21.40 -22.93
CA PRO A 96 -11.39 20.90 -24.16
C PRO A 96 -11.01 22.03 -25.13
N ARG A 97 -9.97 21.81 -25.93
CA ARG A 97 -9.60 22.74 -27.01
C ARG A 97 -10.60 22.71 -28.16
N ASP A 98 -11.11 21.52 -28.45
CA ASP A 98 -12.15 21.28 -29.45
C ASP A 98 -13.41 22.09 -29.12
N PRO A 99 -13.87 23.01 -30.01
CA PRO A 99 -15.01 23.87 -29.74
C PRO A 99 -16.30 23.11 -29.43
N ALA A 100 -16.58 21.99 -30.13
CA ALA A 100 -17.82 21.25 -29.93
C ALA A 100 -17.86 20.60 -28.54
N SER A 101 -16.77 19.93 -28.15
CA SER A 101 -16.62 19.34 -26.82
C SER A 101 -16.65 20.42 -25.73
N ARG A 102 -16.02 21.57 -25.97
CA ARG A 102 -16.06 22.71 -25.05
C ARG A 102 -17.47 23.23 -24.81
N PHE A 103 -18.23 23.50 -25.87
CA PHE A 103 -19.61 23.99 -25.73
C PHE A 103 -20.50 22.99 -25.01
N ALA A 104 -20.32 21.68 -25.26
CA ALA A 104 -21.04 20.64 -24.54
C ALA A 104 -20.71 20.67 -23.03
N CYS A 105 -19.42 20.80 -22.67
CA CYS A 105 -19.02 20.92 -21.27
C CYS A 105 -19.59 22.17 -20.59
N GLU A 106 -19.52 23.33 -21.25
CA GLU A 106 -20.08 24.58 -20.74
C GLU A 106 -21.59 24.46 -20.51
N TYR A 107 -22.32 23.92 -21.50
CA TYR A 107 -23.76 23.71 -21.42
C TYR A 107 -24.16 22.81 -20.23
N GLU A 108 -23.43 21.73 -20.00
CA GLU A 108 -23.70 20.81 -18.88
C GLU A 108 -23.47 21.48 -17.51
N ILE A 109 -22.49 22.37 -17.40
CA ILE A 109 -22.27 23.16 -16.19
C ILE A 109 -23.41 24.16 -16.00
N GLU A 110 -23.81 24.88 -17.04
CA GLU A 110 -24.91 25.84 -16.99
C GLU A 110 -26.24 25.17 -16.62
N ARG A 111 -26.48 23.96 -17.16
CA ARG A 111 -27.63 23.14 -16.79
C ARG A 111 -27.59 22.75 -15.32
N ALA A 112 -26.46 22.23 -14.83
CA ALA A 112 -26.31 21.87 -13.41
C ALA A 112 -26.50 23.07 -12.47
N ILE A 113 -25.98 24.26 -12.83
CA ILE A 113 -26.19 25.51 -12.06
C ILE A 113 -27.68 25.80 -11.92
N LYS A 114 -28.43 25.72 -13.03
CA LYS A 114 -29.87 25.98 -13.06
C LYS A 114 -30.66 24.93 -12.29
N ASP A 115 -30.32 23.65 -12.45
CA ASP A 115 -31.00 22.53 -11.78
C ASP A 115 -30.81 22.59 -10.26
N GLU A 116 -29.67 23.08 -9.79
CA GLU A 116 -29.40 23.35 -8.37
C GLU A 116 -29.98 24.68 -7.87
N GLY A 117 -30.75 25.40 -8.71
CA GLY A 117 -31.41 26.65 -8.38
C GLY A 117 -30.47 27.82 -8.12
N GLN A 118 -29.21 27.74 -8.60
CA GLN A 118 -28.23 28.81 -8.52
C GLN A 118 -28.27 29.69 -9.78
N ILE A 119 -27.56 30.82 -9.75
CA ILE A 119 -27.63 31.83 -10.80
C ILE A 119 -26.31 31.86 -11.56
N LEU A 120 -26.31 31.48 -12.85
CA LEU A 120 -25.18 31.75 -13.73
C LEU A 120 -25.05 33.26 -13.93
N LEU A 121 -23.91 33.84 -13.53
CA LEU A 121 -23.66 35.28 -13.68
C LEU A 121 -22.94 35.58 -14.99
N SER A 122 -21.81 34.92 -15.24
CA SER A 122 -21.03 35.06 -16.48
C SER A 122 -19.91 34.01 -16.54
N TRP A 123 -19.35 33.84 -17.74
CA TRP A 123 -18.05 33.25 -17.97
C TRP A 123 -16.97 34.33 -18.17
N ARG A 124 -15.71 34.00 -17.89
CA ARG A 124 -14.52 34.82 -18.15
C ARG A 124 -13.38 33.94 -18.63
N ASP A 125 -12.71 34.34 -19.70
CA ASP A 125 -11.45 33.72 -20.11
C ASP A 125 -10.31 34.14 -19.19
N VAL A 126 -9.53 33.18 -18.69
CA VAL A 126 -8.38 33.45 -17.82
C VAL A 126 -7.20 33.86 -18.71
N PRO A 127 -6.59 35.04 -18.51
CA PRO A 127 -5.47 35.48 -19.32
C PRO A 127 -4.21 34.68 -18.99
N VAL A 128 -3.69 33.95 -19.97
CA VAL A 128 -2.48 33.11 -19.84
C VAL A 128 -1.34 33.54 -20.77
N ASP A 129 -0.11 33.12 -20.45
CA ASP A 129 1.08 33.22 -21.31
C ASP A 129 1.80 31.88 -21.41
N ASN A 130 1.62 31.20 -22.55
CA ASN A 130 2.23 29.89 -22.80
C ASN A 130 3.57 29.98 -23.57
N SER A 131 4.17 31.16 -23.72
CA SER A 131 5.39 31.30 -24.54
C SER A 131 6.56 30.43 -24.03
N ASP A 132 6.72 30.30 -22.71
CA ASP A 132 7.84 29.59 -22.06
C ASP A 132 7.58 28.10 -21.71
N ILE A 133 6.40 27.55 -21.96
CA ILE A 133 6.11 26.14 -21.64
C ILE A 133 6.64 25.17 -22.74
N ALA A 134 6.95 23.93 -22.35
CA ALA A 134 7.44 22.89 -23.28
C ALA A 134 6.40 22.51 -24.33
N GLU A 135 6.85 22.14 -25.53
CA GLU A 135 5.97 21.79 -26.66
C GLU A 135 5.00 20.62 -26.34
N PRO A 136 5.42 19.53 -25.66
CA PRO A 136 4.48 18.49 -25.24
C PRO A 136 3.38 19.00 -24.29
N ALA A 137 3.71 19.91 -23.37
CA ALA A 137 2.74 20.50 -22.45
C ALA A 137 1.76 21.45 -23.18
N LYS A 138 2.22 22.21 -24.19
CA LYS A 138 1.39 23.07 -25.07
C LYS A 138 0.34 22.29 -25.84
N ARG A 139 0.66 21.07 -26.27
CA ARG A 139 -0.27 20.25 -27.07
C ARG A 139 -1.52 19.90 -26.29
N ILE A 140 -1.36 19.64 -24.99
CA ILE A 140 -2.44 19.24 -24.09
C ILE A 140 -2.93 20.39 -23.18
N GLU A 141 -2.50 21.63 -23.43
CA GLU A 141 -2.93 22.81 -22.68
C GLU A 141 -4.45 23.01 -22.82
N PRO A 142 -5.21 23.03 -21.71
CA PRO A 142 -6.65 23.20 -21.76
C PRO A 142 -7.04 24.66 -22.00
N VAL A 143 -8.28 24.89 -22.44
CA VAL A 143 -8.86 26.24 -22.42
C VAL A 143 -9.30 26.54 -20.99
N ILE A 144 -8.68 27.53 -20.36
CA ILE A 144 -8.91 27.85 -18.95
C ILE A 144 -9.92 29.00 -18.83
N ARG A 145 -11.09 28.72 -18.23
CA ARG A 145 -12.14 29.71 -18.01
C ARG A 145 -12.58 29.75 -16.54
N GLN A 146 -13.14 30.88 -16.15
CA GLN A 146 -13.81 31.09 -14.88
C GLN A 146 -15.33 31.20 -15.09
N VAL A 147 -16.11 30.42 -14.34
CA VAL A 147 -17.57 30.56 -14.25
C VAL A 147 -17.95 31.25 -12.93
N PHE A 148 -18.78 32.28 -13.00
CA PHE A 148 -19.27 33.02 -11.84
C PHE A 148 -20.70 32.59 -11.52
N ILE A 149 -20.93 32.14 -10.29
CA ILE A 149 -22.20 31.55 -9.86
C ILE A 149 -22.71 32.31 -8.64
N GLY A 150 -23.83 33.02 -8.79
CA GLY A 150 -24.52 33.71 -7.71
C GLY A 150 -25.41 32.76 -6.92
N ARG A 151 -25.57 33.02 -5.62
CA ARG A 151 -26.47 32.25 -4.76
C ARG A 151 -27.93 32.39 -5.20
N GLY A 152 -28.65 31.28 -5.25
CA GLY A 152 -30.09 31.23 -5.42
C GLY A 152 -30.86 31.74 -4.20
N LYS A 153 -32.17 31.98 -4.35
CA LYS A 153 -33.04 32.46 -3.27
C LYS A 153 -33.09 31.53 -2.05
N GLY A 154 -32.89 30.23 -2.25
CA GLY A 154 -32.90 29.21 -1.19
C GLY A 154 -31.60 29.12 -0.37
N VAL A 155 -30.56 29.89 -0.72
CA VAL A 155 -29.24 29.82 -0.08
C VAL A 155 -28.99 31.10 0.72
N THR A 156 -28.95 30.99 2.05
CA THR A 156 -28.86 32.14 2.96
C THR A 156 -27.45 32.36 3.52
N VAL A 157 -26.63 31.32 3.60
CA VAL A 157 -25.27 31.33 4.16
C VAL A 157 -24.24 30.79 3.17
N THR A 158 -22.98 31.22 3.31
CA THR A 158 -21.88 30.82 2.42
C THR A 158 -21.63 29.31 2.41
N ASP A 159 -21.74 28.63 3.56
CA ASP A 159 -21.56 27.16 3.62
C ASP A 159 -22.60 26.41 2.77
N ALA A 160 -23.83 26.91 2.70
CA ALA A 160 -24.85 26.33 1.84
C ALA A 160 -24.54 26.58 0.35
N LEU A 161 -23.89 27.70 0.02
CA LEU A 161 -23.39 27.96 -1.33
C LEU A 161 -22.22 27.03 -1.68
N GLU A 162 -21.22 26.85 -0.80
CA GLU A 162 -20.11 25.89 -1.00
C GLU A 162 -20.65 24.50 -1.33
N ARG A 163 -21.64 24.01 -0.57
CA ARG A 163 -22.27 22.71 -0.84
C ARG A 163 -22.92 22.66 -2.22
N LYS A 164 -23.67 23.70 -2.61
CA LYS A 164 -24.27 23.75 -3.95
C LYS A 164 -23.22 23.79 -5.06
N LEU A 165 -22.12 24.52 -4.88
CA LEU A 165 -21.00 24.53 -5.83
C LEU A 165 -20.33 23.15 -5.93
N TYR A 166 -20.14 22.45 -4.80
CA TYR A 166 -19.67 21.08 -4.77
C TYR A 166 -20.58 20.12 -5.57
N ILE A 167 -21.89 20.21 -5.36
CA ILE A 167 -22.89 19.40 -6.09
C ILE A 167 -22.89 19.73 -7.58
N ILE A 168 -22.93 21.01 -7.96
CA ILE A 168 -22.87 21.46 -9.37
C ILE A 168 -21.63 20.88 -10.06
N ARG A 169 -20.47 20.96 -9.40
CA ARG A 169 -19.21 20.45 -9.96
C ARG A 169 -19.25 18.93 -10.15
N LYS A 170 -19.77 18.18 -9.18
CA LYS A 170 -19.86 16.70 -9.28
C LYS A 170 -20.87 16.29 -10.35
N SER A 171 -22.09 16.81 -10.29
CA SER A 171 -23.17 16.43 -11.20
C SER A 171 -22.89 16.81 -12.66
N SER A 172 -22.34 18.00 -12.91
CA SER A 172 -21.89 18.39 -14.26
C SER A 172 -20.75 17.50 -14.75
N GLY A 173 -19.79 17.16 -13.88
CA GLY A 173 -18.70 16.24 -14.21
C GLY A 173 -19.19 14.84 -14.61
N HIS A 174 -20.14 14.27 -13.85
CA HIS A 174 -20.76 12.98 -14.21
C HIS A 174 -21.49 13.06 -15.54
N ALA A 175 -22.27 14.12 -15.76
CA ALA A 175 -23.00 14.32 -17.00
C ALA A 175 -22.05 14.43 -18.21
N ILE A 176 -20.97 15.21 -18.08
CA ILE A 176 -19.95 15.38 -19.13
C ILE A 176 -19.26 14.05 -19.46
N GLN A 177 -18.89 13.25 -18.45
CA GLN A 177 -18.31 11.93 -18.70
C GLN A 177 -19.32 10.99 -19.40
N ALA A 178 -20.59 11.05 -19.03
CA ALA A 178 -21.65 10.25 -19.64
C ALA A 178 -21.89 10.59 -21.13
N LEU A 179 -21.56 11.81 -21.57
CA LEU A 179 -21.62 12.20 -22.98
C LEU A 179 -20.59 11.46 -23.86
N LYS A 180 -19.55 10.85 -23.27
CA LYS A 180 -18.48 10.13 -23.99
C LYS A 180 -17.87 10.93 -25.15
N LEU A 181 -17.70 12.24 -24.95
CA LEU A 181 -17.09 13.14 -25.92
C LEU A 181 -15.65 12.69 -26.25
N ALA A 182 -15.24 12.83 -27.51
CA ALA A 182 -13.89 12.47 -27.95
C ALA A 182 -12.80 13.16 -27.11
N HIS A 183 -13.01 14.43 -26.78
CA HIS A 183 -12.13 15.25 -25.94
C HIS A 183 -12.67 15.46 -24.51
N GLY A 184 -13.70 14.70 -24.10
CA GLY A 184 -14.33 14.87 -22.79
C GLY A 184 -13.40 14.63 -21.60
N LYS A 185 -12.31 13.88 -21.79
CA LYS A 185 -11.29 13.63 -20.77
C LYS A 185 -10.40 14.85 -20.47
N GLU A 186 -10.41 15.88 -21.32
CA GLU A 186 -9.69 17.15 -21.09
C GLU A 186 -10.42 18.05 -20.09
N PHE A 187 -11.69 17.73 -19.77
CA PHE A 187 -12.48 18.47 -18.81
C PHE A 187 -12.06 18.20 -17.37
N TYR A 188 -11.76 19.27 -16.63
CA TYR A 188 -11.46 19.18 -15.20
C TYR A 188 -11.79 20.49 -14.48
N VAL A 189 -12.17 20.42 -13.20
CA VAL A 189 -12.47 21.60 -12.38
C VAL A 189 -11.47 21.70 -11.22
N PRO A 190 -10.38 22.50 -11.35
CA PRO A 190 -9.42 22.72 -10.27
C PRO A 190 -10.04 23.22 -8.97
N SER A 191 -10.99 24.14 -9.04
CA SER A 191 -11.72 24.66 -7.88
C SER A 191 -13.08 25.19 -8.30
N MET A 192 -14.10 25.01 -7.47
CA MET A 192 -15.40 25.67 -7.60
C MET A 192 -15.92 26.01 -6.21
N SER A 193 -15.65 27.23 -5.76
CA SER A 193 -15.85 27.65 -4.37
C SER A 193 -16.24 29.13 -4.31
N ALA A 194 -16.82 29.55 -3.19
CA ALA A 194 -17.03 30.94 -2.80
C ALA A 194 -15.92 31.46 -1.86
N ARG A 195 -14.91 30.63 -1.57
CA ARG A 195 -13.78 30.94 -0.69
C ARG A 195 -12.42 30.86 -1.37
N THR A 196 -12.18 29.82 -2.17
CA THR A 196 -10.85 29.52 -2.71
C THR A 196 -10.82 29.49 -4.24
N ALA A 197 -9.64 29.73 -4.81
CA ALA A 197 -9.35 29.63 -6.23
C ALA A 197 -7.99 28.97 -6.44
N CYS A 198 -7.93 27.95 -7.30
CA CYS A 198 -6.73 27.17 -7.59
C CYS A 198 -6.18 27.46 -9.00
N TYR A 199 -4.97 28.02 -9.07
CA TYR A 199 -4.20 28.26 -10.28
C TYR A 199 -3.10 27.21 -10.38
N LYS A 200 -3.25 26.24 -11.29
CA LYS A 200 -2.33 25.09 -11.40
C LYS A 200 -2.19 24.62 -12.83
N GLY A 201 -1.12 23.90 -13.14
CA GLY A 201 -0.98 23.29 -14.44
C GLY A 201 0.30 22.50 -14.58
N MET A 202 0.54 22.01 -15.79
CA MET A 202 1.79 21.34 -16.14
C MET A 202 2.90 22.39 -16.37
N LEU A 203 3.30 23.03 -15.28
CA LEU A 203 4.20 24.18 -15.24
C LEU A 203 5.38 23.89 -14.32
N LEU A 204 6.56 24.46 -14.61
CA LEU A 204 7.62 24.55 -13.61
C LEU A 204 7.20 25.51 -12.48
N ALA A 205 7.73 25.31 -11.28
CA ALA A 205 7.47 26.13 -10.11
C ALA A 205 7.50 27.66 -10.39
N HIS A 206 8.52 28.14 -11.12
CA HIS A 206 8.67 29.56 -11.44
C HIS A 206 7.71 30.06 -12.53
N GLN A 207 7.17 29.15 -13.35
CA GLN A 207 6.29 29.48 -14.46
C GLN A 207 4.86 29.78 -14.00
N VAL A 208 4.42 29.33 -12.83
CA VAL A 208 3.03 29.54 -12.35
C VAL A 208 2.64 31.02 -12.34
N GLY A 209 3.49 31.88 -11.77
CA GLY A 209 3.26 33.33 -11.71
C GLY A 209 3.47 34.05 -13.05
N GLN A 210 4.17 33.42 -14.01
CA GLN A 210 4.39 33.98 -15.34
C GLN A 210 3.24 33.61 -16.29
N TYR A 211 2.80 32.36 -16.22
CA TYR A 211 1.73 31.79 -17.05
C TYR A 211 0.38 32.43 -16.70
N TYR A 212 0.00 32.53 -15.43
CA TYR A 212 -1.27 33.17 -15.04
C TYR A 212 -1.11 34.66 -14.82
N LYS A 213 -1.53 35.48 -15.80
CA LYS A 213 -1.36 36.93 -15.75
C LYS A 213 -2.12 37.60 -14.60
N ASP A 214 -3.21 36.97 -14.13
CA ASP A 214 -3.95 37.43 -12.96
C ASP A 214 -3.03 37.52 -11.71
N LEU A 215 -2.11 36.57 -11.53
CA LEU A 215 -1.24 36.50 -10.35
C LEU A 215 -0.19 37.63 -10.29
N GLN A 216 -0.01 38.40 -11.37
CA GLN A 216 0.89 39.55 -11.44
C GLN A 216 0.19 40.86 -11.06
N ASP A 217 -1.14 40.86 -10.94
CA ASP A 217 -1.90 42.05 -10.61
C ASP A 217 -1.90 42.29 -9.09
N ALA A 218 -1.41 43.45 -8.67
CA ALA A 218 -1.31 43.83 -7.26
C ALA A 218 -2.67 43.84 -6.51
N ARG A 219 -3.80 43.82 -7.21
CA ARG A 219 -5.14 43.72 -6.62
C ARG A 219 -5.53 42.28 -6.26
N VAL A 220 -4.76 41.28 -6.69
CA VAL A 220 -4.93 39.89 -6.27
C VAL A 220 -4.36 39.73 -4.87
N GLU A 221 -5.21 39.97 -3.89
CA GLU A 221 -4.89 39.93 -2.46
C GLU A 221 -5.48 38.66 -1.83
N SER A 222 -4.69 37.99 -0.98
CA SER A 222 -5.13 36.81 -0.21
C SER A 222 -4.51 36.82 1.18
N ALA A 223 -5.16 36.21 2.17
CA ALA A 223 -4.58 36.02 3.50
C ALA A 223 -3.80 34.70 3.63
N LEU A 224 -3.94 33.81 2.65
CA LEU A 224 -3.21 32.54 2.56
C LEU A 224 -2.77 32.25 1.12
N ALA A 225 -1.68 31.54 0.96
CA ALA A 225 -1.17 31.02 -0.30
C ALA A 225 -0.63 29.61 -0.05
N LEU A 226 -1.31 28.60 -0.59
CA LEU A 226 -0.93 27.18 -0.50
C LEU A 226 -0.32 26.77 -1.83
N VAL A 227 0.90 26.23 -1.82
CA VAL A 227 1.66 25.91 -3.03
C VAL A 227 2.20 24.49 -3.03
N HIS A 228 2.39 23.97 -4.24
CA HIS A 228 2.93 22.64 -4.42
C HIS A 228 3.66 22.46 -5.76
N GLN A 229 4.74 21.70 -5.72
CA GLN A 229 5.50 21.23 -6.89
C GLN A 229 5.48 19.69 -6.92
N ARG A 230 5.04 19.12 -8.05
CA ARG A 230 4.91 17.68 -8.26
C ARG A 230 6.21 17.03 -8.76
N PHE A 231 6.47 15.80 -8.32
CA PHE A 231 7.41 14.84 -8.94
C PHE A 231 6.62 13.53 -9.16
N SER A 232 6.53 13.08 -10.40
CA SER A 232 5.84 11.85 -10.76
C SER A 232 6.81 10.76 -11.19
N THR A 233 6.38 9.51 -11.07
CA THR A 233 7.07 8.37 -11.68
C THR A 233 6.78 8.21 -13.17
N ASN A 234 5.90 9.05 -13.75
CA ASN A 234 5.54 9.02 -15.17
C ASN A 234 6.34 10.04 -16.01
N THR A 235 6.34 9.85 -17.32
CA THR A 235 6.83 10.84 -18.30
C THR A 235 5.69 11.43 -19.15
N PHE A 236 4.44 11.12 -18.77
CA PHE A 236 3.26 11.45 -19.56
C PHE A 236 2.60 12.73 -19.03
N PRO A 237 2.50 13.77 -19.88
CA PRO A 237 2.03 15.08 -19.47
C PRO A 237 0.55 15.06 -19.05
N SER A 238 0.21 15.65 -17.89
CA SER A 238 -1.18 15.78 -17.41
C SER A 238 -1.39 17.06 -16.59
N TRP A 239 -2.36 17.90 -16.98
CA TRP A 239 -2.65 19.18 -16.33
C TRP A 239 -3.51 19.05 -15.07
N ASP A 240 -4.44 18.10 -15.04
CA ASP A 240 -5.41 17.93 -13.96
C ASP A 240 -4.80 17.34 -12.69
N LEU A 241 -3.74 16.53 -12.84
CA LEU A 241 -2.98 15.91 -11.74
C LEU A 241 -2.03 16.87 -11.01
N ALA A 242 -1.76 18.07 -11.55
CA ALA A 242 -1.00 19.08 -10.82
C ALA A 242 -1.72 19.44 -9.50
N HIS A 243 -0.98 19.72 -8.44
CA HIS A 243 -1.54 20.24 -7.19
C HIS A 243 -1.47 21.77 -7.15
N PRO A 244 -2.16 22.46 -6.22
CA PRO A 244 -3.08 21.94 -5.20
C PRO A 244 -4.32 21.22 -5.75
N PHE A 245 -4.93 20.38 -4.92
CA PHE A 245 -6.32 19.98 -5.10
C PHE A 245 -7.25 21.00 -4.41
N ARG A 246 -8.53 20.66 -4.19
CA ARG A 246 -9.53 21.65 -3.76
C ARG A 246 -9.33 22.06 -2.32
N MET A 247 -8.90 21.12 -1.50
CA MET A 247 -8.70 21.32 -0.06
C MET A 247 -7.27 21.01 0.38
N ILE A 248 -6.50 20.24 -0.40
CA ILE A 248 -5.19 19.75 0.05
C ILE A 248 -4.03 19.98 -0.92
N CYS A 249 -2.83 19.96 -0.34
CA CYS A 249 -1.58 19.58 -0.98
C CYS A 249 -0.99 18.42 -0.20
N HIS A 250 -0.68 17.34 -0.89
CA HIS A 250 -0.10 16.13 -0.30
C HIS A 250 1.31 15.92 -0.83
N ASN A 251 2.28 15.83 0.08
CA ASN A 251 3.62 15.35 -0.18
C ASN A 251 3.75 13.97 0.47
N GLY A 252 3.83 12.92 -0.33
CA GLY A 252 3.88 11.54 0.13
C GLY A 252 3.02 10.62 -0.74
N GLU A 253 2.69 9.44 -0.23
CA GLU A 253 2.00 8.37 -0.95
C GLU A 253 1.01 7.67 0.00
N ILE A 254 -0.26 7.54 -0.39
CA ILE A 254 -1.25 6.77 0.40
C ILE A 254 -1.18 5.28 0.03
N ASN A 255 -0.46 4.48 0.81
CA ASN A 255 -0.26 3.06 0.53
C ASN A 255 -1.49 2.17 0.80
N THR A 256 -2.50 2.67 1.52
CA THR A 256 -3.79 1.96 1.73
C THR A 256 -4.87 2.37 0.72
N LEU A 257 -4.54 3.15 -0.32
CA LEU A 257 -5.49 3.77 -1.25
C LEU A 257 -6.58 2.82 -1.74
N ARG A 258 -6.19 1.64 -2.25
CA ARG A 258 -7.15 0.70 -2.84
C ARG A 258 -8.19 0.24 -1.83
N GLY A 259 -7.77 -0.08 -0.61
CA GLY A 259 -8.67 -0.41 0.50
C GLY A 259 -9.61 0.74 0.82
N ASN A 260 -9.07 1.96 0.93
CA ASN A 260 -9.87 3.14 1.25
C ASN A 260 -10.93 3.44 0.17
N VAL A 261 -10.56 3.37 -1.11
CA VAL A 261 -11.48 3.56 -2.24
C VAL A 261 -12.55 2.49 -2.26
N ASN A 262 -12.18 1.22 -2.05
CA ASN A 262 -13.12 0.10 -1.97
C ASN A 262 -14.13 0.31 -0.81
N TRP A 263 -13.66 0.78 0.33
CA TRP A 263 -14.49 1.05 1.50
C TRP A 263 -15.42 2.25 1.30
N ILE A 264 -14.99 3.32 0.63
CA ILE A 264 -15.86 4.42 0.22
C ILE A 264 -16.94 3.93 -0.76
N ARG A 265 -16.57 3.09 -1.74
CA ARG A 265 -17.51 2.48 -2.69
C ARG A 265 -18.53 1.60 -1.98
N ALA A 266 -18.09 0.79 -1.02
CA ALA A 266 -18.96 -0.08 -0.22
C ALA A 266 -20.01 0.70 0.59
N ARG A 267 -19.72 1.96 0.97
CA ARG A 267 -20.62 2.83 1.73
C ARG A 267 -21.72 3.46 0.87
N GLN A 268 -21.55 3.54 -0.45
CA GLN A 268 -22.45 4.27 -1.36
C GLN A 268 -23.94 3.92 -1.16
N GLY A 269 -24.27 2.65 -0.90
CA GLY A 269 -25.66 2.19 -0.73
C GLY A 269 -26.27 2.44 0.66
N ALA A 270 -25.44 2.66 1.69
CA ALA A 270 -25.88 2.74 3.09
C ALA A 270 -25.62 4.11 3.74
N ILE A 271 -24.84 4.98 3.10
CA ILE A 271 -24.47 6.30 3.61
C ILE A 271 -25.64 7.29 3.49
N SER A 272 -25.85 8.11 4.53
CA SER A 272 -26.86 9.16 4.51
C SER A 272 -26.33 10.43 5.19
N SER A 273 -26.76 11.61 4.72
CA SER A 273 -26.33 12.89 5.29
C SER A 273 -27.53 13.77 5.61
N PRO A 274 -27.69 14.24 6.87
CA PRO A 274 -28.72 15.21 7.22
C PRO A 274 -28.54 16.55 6.49
N VAL A 275 -27.29 16.88 6.11
CA VAL A 275 -26.92 18.18 5.54
C VAL A 275 -27.04 18.18 4.01
N LEU A 276 -26.56 17.13 3.34
CA LEU A 276 -26.64 17.02 1.87
C LEU A 276 -28.00 16.45 1.41
N GLY A 277 -28.69 15.68 2.26
CA GLY A 277 -29.99 15.09 1.94
C GLY A 277 -29.97 14.33 0.61
N ARG A 278 -30.93 14.65 -0.28
CA ARG A 278 -31.05 14.03 -1.60
C ARG A 278 -29.93 14.39 -2.58
N ASP A 279 -29.18 15.48 -2.32
CA ASP A 279 -28.06 15.84 -3.19
C ASP A 279 -26.90 14.85 -3.08
N LEU A 280 -26.85 14.04 -2.01
CA LEU A 280 -25.84 13.00 -1.83
C LEU A 280 -25.89 11.92 -2.93
N GLU A 281 -27.04 11.68 -3.56
CA GLU A 281 -27.12 10.71 -4.67
C GLU A 281 -26.39 11.21 -5.92
N LYS A 282 -26.24 12.54 -6.07
CA LYS A 282 -25.66 13.20 -7.26
C LYS A 282 -24.14 13.21 -7.28
N ILE A 283 -23.48 12.74 -6.21
CA ILE A 283 -22.01 12.81 -6.08
C ILE A 283 -21.31 11.51 -6.47
N TRP A 284 -22.06 10.45 -6.76
CA TRP A 284 -21.51 9.14 -7.07
C TRP A 284 -21.27 8.94 -8.59
N PRO A 285 -20.15 8.32 -8.98
CA PRO A 285 -19.03 7.87 -8.15
C PRO A 285 -18.26 9.08 -7.55
N LEU A 286 -17.93 9.00 -6.26
CA LEU A 286 -17.17 10.06 -5.57
C LEU A 286 -15.74 10.14 -6.11
N ILE A 287 -15.10 8.98 -6.22
CA ILE A 287 -13.74 8.78 -6.68
C ILE A 287 -13.85 7.99 -7.98
N TYR A 288 -13.31 8.55 -9.07
CA TYR A 288 -13.30 7.88 -10.37
C TYR A 288 -12.14 6.89 -10.45
N ASP A 289 -12.31 5.81 -11.21
CA ASP A 289 -11.22 4.86 -11.46
C ASP A 289 -10.04 5.58 -12.13
N GLY A 290 -8.82 5.29 -11.67
CA GLY A 290 -7.58 5.88 -12.20
C GLY A 290 -7.24 7.28 -11.70
N GLN A 291 -7.96 7.83 -10.71
CA GLN A 291 -7.52 9.03 -9.99
C GLN A 291 -6.29 8.74 -9.13
N SER A 292 -5.41 9.75 -8.97
CA SER A 292 -4.28 9.64 -8.05
C SER A 292 -4.74 9.46 -6.61
N ASP A 293 -3.81 8.99 -5.78
CA ASP A 293 -4.02 8.80 -4.35
C ASP A 293 -4.49 10.07 -3.64
N SER A 294 -3.85 11.18 -3.99
CA SER A 294 -4.03 12.52 -3.46
C SER A 294 -5.36 13.12 -3.92
N ALA A 295 -5.76 12.90 -5.17
CA ALA A 295 -7.08 13.29 -5.66
C ALA A 295 -8.19 12.51 -4.94
N SER A 296 -7.97 11.22 -4.70
CA SER A 296 -8.91 10.34 -4.00
C SER A 296 -9.09 10.79 -2.54
N PHE A 297 -7.99 11.15 -1.87
CA PHE A 297 -8.01 11.72 -0.52
C PHE A 297 -8.77 13.05 -0.49
N ASP A 298 -8.49 13.98 -1.42
CA ASP A 298 -9.17 15.27 -1.52
C ASP A 298 -10.68 15.11 -1.68
N ASN A 299 -11.13 14.19 -2.53
CA ASN A 299 -12.55 13.89 -2.72
C ASN A 299 -13.22 13.34 -1.45
N ALA A 300 -12.54 12.44 -0.73
CA ALA A 300 -13.05 11.91 0.53
C ALA A 300 -13.12 12.98 1.62
N LEU A 301 -12.08 13.82 1.75
CA LEU A 301 -12.05 14.94 2.68
C LEU A 301 -13.17 15.95 2.38
N GLU A 302 -13.33 16.31 1.11
CA GLU A 302 -14.36 17.25 0.68
C GLU A 302 -15.77 16.71 0.95
N LEU A 303 -16.01 15.40 0.79
CA LEU A 303 -17.27 14.77 1.18
C LEU A 303 -17.53 14.94 2.69
N LEU A 304 -16.55 14.68 3.55
CA LEU A 304 -16.70 14.82 4.99
C LEU A 304 -17.00 16.27 5.38
N VAL A 305 -16.27 17.23 4.82
CA VAL A 305 -16.46 18.66 5.12
C VAL A 305 -17.82 19.15 4.61
N MET A 306 -18.20 18.82 3.38
CA MET A 306 -19.51 19.18 2.83
C MET A 306 -20.66 18.49 3.56
N GLY A 307 -20.41 17.28 4.11
CA GLY A 307 -21.31 16.52 4.97
C GLY A 307 -21.50 17.10 6.38
N GLY A 308 -20.64 18.03 6.81
CA GLY A 308 -20.80 18.80 8.05
C GLY A 308 -19.61 18.76 9.02
N TYR A 309 -18.57 17.97 8.76
CA TYR A 309 -17.39 17.94 9.61
C TYR A 309 -16.59 19.23 9.48
N SER A 310 -15.96 19.69 10.57
CA SER A 310 -14.88 20.68 10.44
C SER A 310 -13.69 20.03 9.72
N VAL A 311 -12.90 20.82 8.98
CA VAL A 311 -11.73 20.29 8.26
C VAL A 311 -10.74 19.60 9.21
N ALA A 312 -10.54 20.14 10.41
CA ALA A 312 -9.67 19.54 11.41
C ALA A 312 -10.20 18.18 11.92
N HIS A 313 -11.51 18.06 12.17
CA HIS A 313 -12.14 16.80 12.58
C HIS A 313 -12.03 15.76 11.47
N ALA A 314 -12.35 16.12 10.22
CA ALA A 314 -12.23 15.21 9.08
C ALA A 314 -10.78 14.72 8.88
N MET A 315 -9.80 15.61 9.01
CA MET A 315 -8.37 15.25 8.96
C MET A 315 -7.98 14.29 10.08
N MET A 316 -8.44 14.48 11.32
CA MET A 316 -8.18 13.55 12.44
C MET A 316 -8.85 12.18 12.26
N MET A 317 -9.95 12.10 11.50
CA MET A 317 -10.59 10.83 11.16
C MET A 317 -9.85 10.09 10.05
N MET A 318 -9.41 10.80 9.02
CA MET A 318 -8.72 10.19 7.87
C MET A 318 -7.26 9.82 8.20
N ILE A 319 -6.57 10.66 8.99
CA ILE A 319 -5.19 10.45 9.46
C ILE A 319 -5.16 10.48 10.99
N PRO A 320 -5.63 9.41 11.66
CA PRO A 320 -5.65 9.35 13.12
C PRO A 320 -4.25 9.11 13.71
N GLU A 321 -4.04 9.57 14.93
CA GLU A 321 -2.87 9.20 15.74
C GLU A 321 -2.80 7.67 15.96
N ALA A 322 -1.61 7.14 16.26
CA ALA A 322 -1.48 5.80 16.81
C ALA A 322 -2.05 5.78 18.23
N TRP A 323 -3.23 5.19 18.42
CA TRP A 323 -3.98 5.24 19.68
C TRP A 323 -4.09 3.87 20.36
N GLU A 324 -4.05 2.80 19.59
CA GLU A 324 -4.36 1.43 20.00
C GLU A 324 -3.40 0.93 21.09
N ASN A 325 -2.09 1.10 20.86
CA ASN A 325 -1.04 0.65 21.77
C ASN A 325 -0.47 1.80 22.62
N HIS A 326 -0.97 3.03 22.49
CA HIS A 326 -0.42 4.21 23.17
C HIS A 326 -0.92 4.33 24.60
N THR A 327 -0.24 3.66 25.53
CA THR A 327 -0.61 3.56 26.96
C THR A 327 -0.64 4.90 27.71
N LEU A 328 0.09 5.91 27.23
CA LEU A 328 0.15 7.25 27.84
C LEU A 328 -0.85 8.25 27.24
N MET A 329 -1.76 7.82 26.35
CA MET A 329 -2.74 8.72 25.72
C MET A 329 -3.82 9.09 26.73
N ASP A 330 -4.25 10.36 26.72
CA ASP A 330 -5.43 10.77 27.46
C ASP A 330 -6.64 9.86 27.12
N PRO A 331 -7.37 9.31 28.11
CA PRO A 331 -8.48 8.39 27.86
C PRO A 331 -9.60 8.99 27.01
N THR A 332 -9.89 10.29 27.15
CA THR A 332 -10.92 10.98 26.37
C THR A 332 -10.51 11.05 24.90
N ARG A 333 -9.23 11.35 24.65
CA ARG A 333 -8.65 11.34 23.30
C ARG A 333 -8.62 9.94 22.69
N ARG A 334 -8.28 8.92 23.48
CA ARG A 334 -8.33 7.52 23.01
C ARG A 334 -9.76 7.15 22.61
N ALA A 335 -10.75 7.48 23.44
CA ALA A 335 -12.16 7.22 23.16
C ALA A 335 -12.62 7.92 21.86
N PHE A 336 -12.16 9.14 21.60
CA PHE A 336 -12.44 9.81 20.33
C PHE A 336 -11.94 9.00 19.12
N TYR A 337 -10.69 8.54 19.12
CA TYR A 337 -10.15 7.78 18.00
C TYR A 337 -10.78 6.39 17.88
N GLU A 338 -10.99 5.70 19.00
CA GLU A 338 -11.65 4.39 19.02
C GLU A 338 -13.08 4.47 18.47
N TYR A 339 -13.81 5.55 18.74
CA TYR A 339 -15.15 5.79 18.20
C TYR A 339 -15.11 5.92 16.67
N HIS A 340 -14.22 6.76 16.15
CA HIS A 340 -14.14 7.04 14.71
C HIS A 340 -13.49 5.92 13.90
N ALA A 341 -12.67 5.07 14.51
CA ALA A 341 -12.04 3.92 13.83
C ALA A 341 -13.07 2.93 13.25
N ALA A 342 -14.28 2.87 13.80
CA ALA A 342 -15.37 2.05 13.24
C ALA A 342 -16.00 2.69 11.99
N MET A 343 -15.86 4.00 11.80
CA MET A 343 -16.47 4.78 10.71
C MET A 343 -15.53 4.95 9.52
N MET A 344 -14.24 5.20 9.78
CA MET A 344 -13.23 5.49 8.78
C MET A 344 -11.96 4.70 9.07
N GLU A 345 -11.55 3.91 8.09
CA GLU A 345 -10.26 3.25 8.07
C GLU A 345 -9.15 4.28 7.78
N PRO A 346 -7.99 4.20 8.45
CA PRO A 346 -6.89 5.14 8.22
C PRO A 346 -6.41 5.18 6.75
N TRP A 347 -6.27 6.40 6.23
CA TRP A 347 -5.57 6.67 4.97
C TRP A 347 -4.08 6.78 5.26
N ASP A 348 -3.42 5.62 5.25
CA ASP A 348 -2.04 5.42 5.74
C ASP A 348 -1.01 5.50 4.61
N GLY A 349 0.25 5.64 5.00
CA GLY A 349 1.38 5.88 4.11
C GLY A 349 2.11 7.19 4.45
N PRO A 350 3.30 7.44 3.88
CA PRO A 350 4.00 8.69 4.09
C PRO A 350 3.14 9.86 3.69
N ALA A 351 2.91 10.83 4.58
CA ALA A 351 2.12 12.00 4.22
C ALA A 351 2.55 13.23 5.02
N SER A 352 2.82 14.31 4.30
CA SER A 352 2.69 15.67 4.82
C SER A 352 1.57 16.35 4.04
N ILE A 353 0.43 16.51 4.69
CA ILE A 353 -0.74 17.13 4.08
C ILE A 353 -0.90 18.52 4.64
N ALA A 354 -0.77 19.52 3.77
CA ALA A 354 -1.23 20.88 4.02
C ALA A 354 -2.67 21.01 3.50
N PHE A 355 -3.57 21.59 4.28
CA PHE A 355 -4.99 21.63 3.96
C PHE A 355 -5.61 22.99 4.30
N THR A 356 -6.68 23.34 3.60
CA THR A 356 -7.46 24.56 3.86
C THR A 356 -8.89 24.44 3.35
N ASP A 357 -9.83 25.07 4.06
CA ASP A 357 -11.20 25.32 3.61
C ASP A 357 -11.41 26.81 3.23
N GLY A 358 -10.33 27.59 3.17
CA GLY A 358 -10.33 29.03 2.95
C GLY A 358 -10.53 29.89 4.20
N ARG A 359 -10.91 29.31 5.34
CA ARG A 359 -11.05 29.99 6.65
C ARG A 359 -9.93 29.58 7.61
N GLN A 360 -9.60 28.29 7.59
CA GLN A 360 -8.52 27.68 8.32
C GLN A 360 -7.48 27.16 7.34
N ILE A 361 -6.21 27.19 7.74
CA ILE A 361 -5.12 26.54 7.03
C ILE A 361 -4.27 25.79 8.03
N GLY A 362 -3.93 24.56 7.69
CA GLY A 362 -3.19 23.70 8.59
C GLY A 362 -2.34 22.70 7.87
N ALA A 363 -1.62 21.92 8.67
CA ALA A 363 -0.91 20.76 8.18
C ALA A 363 -0.86 19.66 9.23
N THR A 364 -0.84 18.43 8.75
CA THR A 364 -0.63 17.24 9.57
C THR A 364 0.38 16.32 8.90
N LEU A 365 1.02 15.49 9.70
CA LEU A 365 1.79 14.36 9.22
C LEU A 365 0.97 13.08 9.34
N ASP A 366 1.38 12.05 8.60
CA ASP A 366 0.96 10.68 8.85
C ASP A 366 1.33 10.23 10.28
N ARG A 367 0.76 9.09 10.71
CA ARG A 367 0.94 8.57 12.07
C ARG A 367 2.40 8.24 12.42
N ASN A 368 3.25 7.99 11.42
CA ASN A 368 4.66 7.65 11.57
C ASN A 368 5.57 8.87 11.36
N GLY A 369 5.06 9.93 10.73
CA GLY A 369 5.78 11.17 10.41
C GLY A 369 6.90 10.94 9.42
N LEU A 370 6.60 10.24 8.33
CA LEU A 370 7.57 9.81 7.31
C LEU A 370 7.97 10.94 6.36
N ARG A 371 7.30 12.10 6.42
CA ARG A 371 7.60 13.25 5.55
C ARG A 371 7.98 14.49 6.37
N PRO A 372 8.93 15.31 5.88
CA PRO A 372 9.35 16.50 6.60
C PRO A 372 8.32 17.63 6.47
N SER A 373 8.10 18.34 7.57
CA SER A 373 7.33 19.58 7.57
C SER A 373 7.83 20.52 8.66
N ARG A 374 8.21 21.74 8.26
CA ARG A 374 8.84 22.78 9.08
C ARG A 374 8.01 24.04 9.01
N TYR A 375 7.98 24.82 10.09
CA TYR A 375 7.31 26.12 10.09
C TYR A 375 8.07 27.20 10.84
N ILE A 376 7.85 28.44 10.41
CA ILE A 376 8.34 29.67 11.00
C ILE A 376 7.13 30.54 11.33
N VAL A 377 7.14 31.14 12.52
CA VAL A 377 6.21 32.18 12.95
C VAL A 377 6.99 33.47 13.15
N THR A 378 6.51 34.56 12.57
CA THR A 378 7.18 35.87 12.63
C THR A 378 6.48 36.85 13.56
N ALA A 379 7.19 37.92 13.95
CA ALA A 379 6.68 38.97 14.83
C ALA A 379 5.58 39.83 14.17
N ASP A 380 5.50 39.83 12.83
CA ASP A 380 4.47 40.47 12.02
C ASP A 380 3.30 39.53 11.65
N ASP A 381 3.06 38.51 12.48
CA ASP A 381 1.93 37.58 12.38
C ASP A 381 1.89 36.73 11.10
N LEU A 382 3.04 36.49 10.44
CA LEU A 382 3.12 35.54 9.32
C LEU A 382 3.47 34.14 9.82
N VAL A 383 2.87 33.15 9.17
CA VAL A 383 3.21 31.73 9.28
C VAL A 383 3.68 31.26 7.93
N ILE A 384 4.88 30.68 7.90
CA ILE A 384 5.47 30.07 6.72
C ILE A 384 5.70 28.61 7.05
N MET A 385 5.05 27.71 6.32
CA MET A 385 5.25 26.27 6.42
C MET A 385 5.82 25.76 5.10
N GLY A 386 6.80 24.85 5.17
CA GLY A 386 7.28 24.15 3.99
C GLY A 386 7.81 22.77 4.34
N SER A 387 7.98 21.94 3.31
CA SER A 387 8.75 20.69 3.42
C SER A 387 10.19 20.98 3.90
N GLU A 388 10.70 22.18 3.62
CA GLU A 388 12.01 22.67 4.04
C GLU A 388 11.93 24.05 4.69
N CYS A 389 12.83 24.32 5.63
CA CYS A 389 12.81 25.55 6.42
C CYS A 389 13.35 26.77 5.65
N GLY A 390 14.12 26.56 4.56
CA GLY A 390 14.76 27.62 3.77
C GLY A 390 13.93 28.12 2.59
N CYS A 391 12.66 27.74 2.49
CA CYS A 391 11.82 28.04 1.33
C CYS A 391 11.46 29.53 1.18
N LEU A 392 11.51 30.32 2.26
CA LEU A 392 11.35 31.77 2.21
C LEU A 392 12.38 32.44 3.14
N PRO A 393 13.18 33.40 2.65
CA PRO A 393 14.12 34.13 3.51
C PRO A 393 13.35 35.05 4.46
N VAL A 394 13.62 34.91 5.76
CA VAL A 394 13.05 35.75 6.82
C VAL A 394 14.21 36.31 7.66
N PRO A 395 14.26 37.62 7.96
CA PRO A 395 15.25 38.17 8.87
C PRO A 395 15.16 37.49 10.24
N GLU A 396 16.28 37.01 10.78
CA GLU A 396 16.32 36.24 12.03
C GLU A 396 15.73 37.02 13.21
N GLU A 397 15.88 38.35 13.25
CA GLU A 397 15.30 39.22 14.27
C GLU A 397 13.76 39.27 14.25
N LYS A 398 13.12 38.86 13.15
CA LYS A 398 11.65 38.77 13.04
C LYS A 398 11.12 37.40 13.43
N ILE A 399 11.96 36.37 13.58
CA ILE A 399 11.53 35.01 13.84
C ILE A 399 11.17 34.87 15.34
N VAL A 400 9.89 34.64 15.61
CA VAL A 400 9.38 34.36 16.97
C VAL A 400 9.52 32.88 17.29
N LYS A 401 9.26 32.00 16.31
CA LYS A 401 9.35 30.55 16.48
C LYS A 401 9.79 29.88 15.18
N LYS A 402 10.68 28.90 15.30
CA LYS A 402 11.14 28.03 14.21
C LYS A 402 11.08 26.59 14.69
N TRP A 403 10.23 25.77 14.09
CA TRP A 403 9.91 24.43 14.60
C TRP A 403 9.57 23.43 13.50
N ARG A 404 9.20 22.20 13.89
CA ARG A 404 8.78 21.11 12.99
C ARG A 404 7.45 20.51 13.41
N LEU A 405 6.70 19.95 12.48
CA LEU A 405 5.57 19.07 12.81
C LEU A 405 6.12 17.75 13.37
N GLN A 406 5.33 17.10 14.22
CA GLN A 406 5.65 15.82 14.83
C GLN A 406 4.57 14.81 14.44
N PRO A 407 4.91 13.50 14.37
CA PRO A 407 3.93 12.45 14.10
C PRO A 407 2.70 12.59 15.00
N GLY A 408 1.51 12.48 14.41
CA GLY A 408 0.25 12.57 15.13
C GLY A 408 -0.15 13.97 15.61
N ARG A 409 0.68 15.02 15.47
CA ARG A 409 0.32 16.41 15.85
C ARG A 409 -0.20 17.18 14.63
N MET A 410 -1.23 18.00 14.84
CA MET A 410 -1.79 18.90 13.84
C MET A 410 -1.37 20.34 14.12
N PHE A 411 -0.89 21.03 13.07
CA PHE A 411 -0.66 22.47 13.10
C PHE A 411 -1.84 23.16 12.42
N LEU A 412 -2.54 24.06 13.12
CA LEU A 412 -3.75 24.71 12.59
C LEU A 412 -3.74 26.22 12.86
N VAL A 413 -3.97 27.01 11.81
CA VAL A 413 -4.18 28.46 11.89
C VAL A 413 -5.63 28.76 11.54
N ASP A 414 -6.33 29.42 12.45
CA ASP A 414 -7.69 29.90 12.22
C ASP A 414 -7.65 31.40 11.93
N LEU A 415 -7.87 31.75 10.66
CA LEU A 415 -7.72 33.13 10.16
C LEU A 415 -8.86 34.03 10.62
N GLU A 416 -10.00 33.45 10.99
CA GLU A 416 -11.16 34.20 11.51
C GLU A 416 -11.02 34.49 13.00
N LYS A 417 -10.52 33.51 13.78
CA LYS A 417 -10.15 33.73 15.18
C LYS A 417 -8.86 34.53 15.35
N GLY A 418 -8.07 34.64 14.29
CA GLY A 418 -6.85 35.42 14.25
C GLY A 418 -5.71 34.84 15.08
N ARG A 419 -5.62 33.51 15.20
CA ARG A 419 -4.60 32.84 16.02
C ARG A 419 -4.26 31.42 15.53
N ILE A 420 -3.09 30.94 15.95
CA ILE A 420 -2.72 29.52 15.86
C ILE A 420 -3.50 28.78 16.96
N ILE A 421 -4.15 27.68 16.60
CA ILE A 421 -4.82 26.78 17.54
C ILE A 421 -3.81 25.72 17.96
N ASP A 422 -3.61 25.56 19.27
CA ASP A 422 -2.69 24.54 19.79
C ASP A 422 -3.26 23.12 19.55
N ASP A 423 -2.38 22.15 19.29
CA ASP A 423 -2.77 20.76 19.03
C ASP A 423 -3.55 20.15 20.21
N GLU A 424 -3.12 20.42 21.44
CA GLU A 424 -3.76 19.89 22.63
C GLU A 424 -5.13 20.54 22.84
N GLU A 425 -5.23 21.86 22.65
CA GLU A 425 -6.50 22.59 22.69
C GLU A 425 -7.50 22.03 21.67
N LEU A 426 -7.06 21.88 20.41
CA LEU A 426 -7.88 21.38 19.31
C LEU A 426 -8.42 19.98 19.60
N LYS A 427 -7.54 19.07 20.00
CA LYS A 427 -7.90 17.67 20.24
C LYS A 427 -8.75 17.50 21.48
N ASN A 428 -8.47 18.25 22.55
CA ASN A 428 -9.28 18.19 23.76
C ASN A 428 -10.69 18.73 23.51
N MET A 429 -10.82 19.79 22.70
CA MET A 429 -12.12 20.31 22.27
C MET A 429 -12.91 19.27 21.46
N LEU A 430 -12.29 18.61 20.47
CA LEU A 430 -12.96 17.60 19.65
C LEU A 430 -13.28 16.32 20.42
N ALA A 431 -12.34 15.84 21.25
CA ALA A 431 -12.53 14.67 22.09
C ALA A 431 -13.54 14.91 23.22
N GLY A 432 -13.66 16.14 23.72
CA GLY A 432 -14.67 16.54 24.71
C GLY A 432 -16.02 16.96 24.13
N ALA A 433 -16.17 17.03 22.80
CA ALA A 433 -17.39 17.52 22.16
C ALA A 433 -18.61 16.63 22.40
N LYS A 434 -18.38 15.32 22.62
CA LYS A 434 -19.40 14.30 22.88
C LYS A 434 -18.86 13.31 23.92
N PRO A 435 -19.73 12.59 24.66
CA PRO A 435 -19.31 11.61 25.66
C PRO A 435 -18.88 10.28 25.00
N TYR A 436 -17.81 10.29 24.19
CA TYR A 436 -17.39 9.13 23.39
C TYR A 436 -17.12 7.89 24.24
N ALA A 437 -16.52 8.03 25.42
CA ALA A 437 -16.24 6.90 26.31
C ALA A 437 -17.55 6.20 26.73
N GLU A 438 -18.57 6.96 27.15
CA GLU A 438 -19.87 6.39 27.51
C GLU A 438 -20.57 5.75 26.31
N TRP A 439 -20.44 6.34 25.12
CA TRP A 439 -21.00 5.76 23.90
C TRP A 439 -20.33 4.43 23.57
N ILE A 440 -19.00 4.37 23.62
CA ILE A 440 -18.24 3.15 23.40
C ILE A 440 -18.66 2.05 24.37
N ASP A 441 -18.73 2.33 25.66
CA ASP A 441 -19.10 1.33 26.67
C ASP A 441 -20.53 0.79 26.48
N ARG A 442 -21.43 1.59 25.90
CA ARG A 442 -22.81 1.16 25.59
C ARG A 442 -22.93 0.33 24.32
N ILE A 443 -22.10 0.58 23.31
CA ILE A 443 -22.25 -0.02 21.97
C ILE A 443 -21.24 -1.14 21.69
N ARG A 444 -20.11 -1.17 22.41
CA ARG A 444 -19.04 -2.13 22.20
C ARG A 444 -19.35 -3.44 22.91
N VAL A 445 -19.29 -4.52 22.14
CA VAL A 445 -19.21 -5.87 22.67
C VAL A 445 -17.79 -6.36 22.37
N LYS A 446 -16.96 -6.55 23.40
CA LYS A 446 -15.63 -7.14 23.22
C LYS A 446 -15.73 -8.65 23.31
N LEU A 447 -15.38 -9.35 22.24
CA LEU A 447 -15.53 -10.80 22.17
C LEU A 447 -14.75 -11.50 23.30
N ASP A 448 -13.57 -10.99 23.64
CA ASP A 448 -12.68 -11.51 24.68
C ASP A 448 -13.33 -11.44 26.08
N GLU A 449 -14.18 -10.44 26.33
CA GLU A 449 -14.83 -10.18 27.62
C GLU A 449 -16.21 -10.86 27.76
N VAL A 450 -16.78 -11.39 26.67
CA VAL A 450 -18.05 -12.13 26.73
C VAL A 450 -17.85 -13.46 27.47
N GLU A 451 -18.46 -13.61 28.64
CA GLU A 451 -18.48 -14.86 29.39
C GLU A 451 -19.35 -15.92 28.71
N THR A 452 -18.92 -17.18 28.75
CA THR A 452 -19.64 -18.30 28.11
C THR A 452 -19.83 -19.47 29.06
N GLU A 453 -20.99 -20.12 28.99
CA GLU A 453 -21.04 -21.55 29.25
C GLU A 453 -20.17 -22.25 28.20
N LYS A 454 -19.23 -23.11 28.63
CA LYS A 454 -18.27 -23.80 27.76
C LYS A 454 -18.99 -24.77 26.83
N THR A 455 -19.63 -24.26 25.78
CA THR A 455 -20.23 -25.07 24.73
C THR A 455 -19.08 -25.76 24.00
N PRO A 456 -19.04 -27.11 23.99
CA PRO A 456 -17.95 -27.81 23.33
C PRO A 456 -18.04 -27.57 21.82
N PRO A 457 -16.89 -27.36 21.14
CA PRO A 457 -16.87 -27.18 19.69
C PRO A 457 -17.46 -28.39 18.98
N LEU A 458 -18.12 -28.14 17.84
CA LEU A 458 -18.72 -29.22 17.04
C LEU A 458 -17.63 -30.17 16.49
N LYS A 459 -17.66 -31.45 16.89
CA LYS A 459 -16.72 -32.44 16.36
C LYS A 459 -17.19 -32.95 15.00
N SER A 460 -16.31 -32.97 14.02
CA SER A 460 -16.58 -33.63 12.74
C SER A 460 -16.65 -35.15 12.92
N SER A 461 -17.55 -35.80 12.18
CA SER A 461 -17.63 -37.26 12.05
C SER A 461 -16.56 -37.83 11.11
N VAL A 462 -15.92 -36.98 10.30
CA VAL A 462 -14.88 -37.35 9.35
C VAL A 462 -13.52 -37.37 10.04
N ARG A 463 -12.68 -38.38 9.75
CA ARG A 463 -11.35 -38.50 10.37
C ARG A 463 -10.53 -37.25 10.09
N MET A 464 -9.73 -36.82 11.07
CA MET A 464 -8.89 -35.63 10.93
C MET A 464 -7.90 -35.74 9.76
N LEU A 465 -7.31 -36.92 9.55
CA LEU A 465 -6.39 -37.18 8.44
C LEU A 465 -7.05 -36.95 7.08
N ASP A 466 -8.26 -37.47 6.87
CA ASP A 466 -8.99 -37.32 5.61
C ASP A 466 -9.30 -35.84 5.34
N ARG A 467 -9.68 -35.09 6.39
CA ARG A 467 -9.90 -33.64 6.29
C ARG A 467 -8.60 -32.89 5.97
N GLN A 468 -7.50 -33.22 6.65
CA GLN A 468 -6.19 -32.62 6.37
C GLN A 468 -5.78 -32.85 4.92
N GLN A 469 -5.95 -34.07 4.39
CA GLN A 469 -5.66 -34.39 3.00
C GLN A 469 -6.61 -33.67 2.02
N ALA A 470 -7.91 -33.57 2.34
CA ALA A 470 -8.88 -32.86 1.51
C ALA A 470 -8.57 -31.35 1.38
N PHE A 471 -7.88 -30.77 2.36
CA PHE A 471 -7.37 -29.40 2.33
C PHE A 471 -5.88 -29.28 1.93
N GLY A 472 -5.29 -30.38 1.46
CA GLY A 472 -3.93 -30.42 0.93
C GLY A 472 -2.82 -30.22 1.97
N TYR A 473 -3.03 -30.64 3.22
CA TYR A 473 -1.98 -30.60 4.24
C TYR A 473 -0.89 -31.60 3.92
N THR A 474 0.35 -31.20 4.16
CA THR A 474 1.53 -32.07 4.01
C THR A 474 2.26 -32.26 5.34
N GLN A 475 3.18 -33.23 5.37
CA GLN A 475 4.10 -33.39 6.49
C GLN A 475 5.02 -32.17 6.67
N GLU A 476 5.33 -31.44 5.60
CA GLU A 476 6.13 -30.21 5.68
C GLU A 476 5.37 -29.07 6.33
N ASP A 477 4.08 -28.93 6.04
CA ASP A 477 3.24 -27.91 6.67
C ASP A 477 3.25 -28.09 8.19
N ILE A 478 3.12 -29.33 8.66
CA ILE A 478 3.20 -29.63 10.10
C ILE A 478 4.60 -29.35 10.63
N LYS A 479 5.62 -29.98 10.04
CA LYS A 479 6.98 -29.99 10.59
C LYS A 479 7.69 -28.64 10.51
N PHE A 480 7.63 -27.98 9.36
CA PHE A 480 8.37 -26.75 9.08
C PHE A 480 7.57 -25.50 9.40
N ILE A 481 6.24 -25.56 9.38
CA ILE A 481 5.40 -24.36 9.55
C ILE A 481 4.68 -24.38 10.90
N MET A 482 3.78 -25.34 11.13
CA MET A 482 2.92 -25.33 12.30
C MET A 482 3.65 -25.62 13.61
N THR A 483 4.54 -26.62 13.64
CA THR A 483 5.29 -26.99 14.86
C THR A 483 6.15 -25.82 15.35
N PRO A 484 6.98 -25.15 14.53
CA PRO A 484 7.74 -23.97 14.99
C PRO A 484 6.86 -22.84 15.51
N MET A 485 5.73 -22.56 14.86
CA MET A 485 4.79 -21.53 15.34
C MET A 485 4.17 -21.91 16.68
N ALA A 486 3.81 -23.18 16.88
CA ALA A 486 3.28 -23.67 18.16
C ALA A 486 4.34 -23.66 19.28
N THR A 487 5.60 -24.01 18.98
CA THR A 487 6.67 -24.06 19.98
C THR A 487 7.20 -22.67 20.35
N ASN A 488 7.49 -21.84 19.34
CA ASN A 488 8.22 -20.57 19.53
C ASN A 488 7.29 -19.34 19.57
N GLY A 489 6.06 -19.45 19.08
CA GLY A 489 5.14 -18.31 18.94
C GLY A 489 5.59 -17.29 17.87
N GLU A 490 6.39 -17.76 16.91
CA GLU A 490 6.96 -16.98 15.80
C GLU A 490 6.98 -17.85 14.54
N GLU A 491 6.89 -17.21 13.37
CA GLU A 491 7.00 -17.91 12.09
C GLU A 491 8.38 -18.56 11.92
N PRO A 492 8.47 -19.68 11.18
CA PRO A 492 9.76 -20.32 10.91
C PRO A 492 10.66 -19.46 10.01
N VAL A 493 11.97 -19.54 10.25
CA VAL A 493 12.99 -18.90 9.40
C VAL A 493 13.66 -19.95 8.51
N GLY A 494 13.66 -19.71 7.20
CA GLY A 494 14.31 -20.54 6.18
C GLY A 494 15.55 -19.88 5.54
N SER A 495 16.14 -20.54 4.55
CA SER A 495 17.26 -19.99 3.76
C SER A 495 17.25 -20.53 2.33
N MET A 496 18.10 -19.97 1.45
CA MET A 496 18.09 -20.17 0.00
C MET A 496 16.87 -19.53 -0.69
N GLY A 497 16.82 -19.58 -2.02
CA GLY A 497 15.69 -19.06 -2.81
C GLY A 497 14.62 -20.12 -3.02
N ASN A 498 13.41 -19.69 -3.41
CA ASN A 498 12.40 -20.61 -3.90
C ASN A 498 12.75 -21.06 -5.33
N ASP A 499 13.03 -22.35 -5.50
CA ASP A 499 13.35 -22.97 -6.77
C ASP A 499 12.34 -24.06 -7.20
N SER A 500 11.16 -24.10 -6.54
CA SER A 500 9.99 -24.86 -6.98
C SER A 500 9.31 -24.14 -8.17
N PRO A 501 8.53 -24.86 -9.00
CA PRO A 501 7.76 -24.23 -10.08
C PRO A 501 6.70 -23.28 -9.52
N LEU A 502 6.36 -22.26 -10.29
CA LEU A 502 5.17 -21.45 -10.02
C LEU A 502 3.92 -22.32 -10.07
N ALA A 503 2.89 -21.99 -9.30
CA ALA A 503 1.70 -22.84 -9.12
C ALA A 503 1.05 -23.28 -10.45
N VAL A 504 0.93 -22.36 -11.41
CA VAL A 504 0.36 -22.64 -12.74
C VAL A 504 1.22 -23.58 -13.62
N LEU A 505 2.48 -23.78 -13.27
CA LEU A 505 3.42 -24.66 -13.98
C LEU A 505 3.69 -25.97 -13.22
N SER A 506 3.13 -26.12 -12.02
CA SER A 506 3.34 -27.27 -11.16
C SER A 506 2.55 -28.48 -11.65
N ASP A 507 3.18 -29.67 -11.62
CA ASP A 507 2.50 -30.94 -11.87
C ASP A 507 1.75 -31.46 -10.63
N LYS A 508 1.98 -30.87 -9.46
CA LYS A 508 1.20 -31.13 -8.24
C LYS A 508 0.01 -30.17 -8.16
N ASN A 509 -1.14 -30.67 -7.67
CA ASN A 509 -2.29 -29.81 -7.37
C ASN A 509 -1.89 -28.78 -6.29
N LYS A 510 -2.10 -27.49 -6.56
CA LYS A 510 -1.82 -26.41 -5.60
C LYS A 510 -3.11 -25.86 -5.02
N THR A 511 -3.05 -25.42 -3.76
CA THR A 511 -4.17 -24.66 -3.20
C THR A 511 -4.21 -23.26 -3.83
N LEU A 512 -5.41 -22.67 -3.89
CA LEU A 512 -5.61 -21.36 -4.52
C LEU A 512 -4.72 -20.25 -3.94
N TYR A 513 -4.28 -20.39 -2.69
CA TYR A 513 -3.38 -19.44 -2.03
C TYR A 513 -2.04 -19.26 -2.78
N HIS A 514 -1.49 -20.30 -3.42
CA HIS A 514 -0.18 -20.24 -4.08
C HIS A 514 -0.13 -19.34 -5.33
N TYR A 515 -1.29 -19.09 -5.93
CA TYR A 515 -1.45 -18.25 -7.13
C TYR A 515 -1.33 -16.75 -6.84
N PHE A 516 -1.35 -16.35 -5.57
CA PHE A 516 -1.21 -14.94 -5.17
C PHE A 516 0.18 -14.67 -4.59
N LYS A 517 0.74 -13.51 -4.91
CA LYS A 517 2.02 -13.02 -4.38
C LYS A 517 1.78 -11.70 -3.63
N GLN A 518 2.37 -11.58 -2.44
CA GLN A 518 2.29 -10.36 -1.64
C GLN A 518 2.98 -9.21 -2.38
N LEU A 519 2.29 -8.08 -2.52
CA LEU A 519 2.93 -6.84 -2.95
C LEU A 519 3.75 -6.24 -1.79
N PHE A 520 4.71 -5.40 -2.12
CA PHE A 520 5.57 -4.72 -1.17
C PHE A 520 5.95 -3.33 -1.69
N ALA A 521 6.29 -2.44 -0.77
CA ALA A 521 6.69 -1.09 -1.09
C ALA A 521 8.15 -1.05 -1.56
N GLN A 522 8.42 -0.24 -2.58
CA GLN A 522 9.77 0.02 -3.07
C GLN A 522 9.90 1.46 -3.58
N VAL A 523 10.80 2.22 -2.97
CA VAL A 523 11.14 3.61 -3.35
C VAL A 523 10.01 4.62 -3.14
N THR A 524 8.83 4.42 -3.73
CA THR A 524 7.67 5.33 -3.68
C THR A 524 7.24 5.60 -2.24
N ASN A 525 7.22 4.55 -1.42
CA ASN A 525 7.00 4.61 0.01
C ASN A 525 7.89 3.58 0.74
N PRO A 526 8.14 3.74 2.05
CA PRO A 526 8.92 2.80 2.83
C PRO A 526 8.04 1.69 3.45
N PRO A 527 8.57 0.48 3.66
CA PRO A 527 8.00 -0.46 4.62
C PRO A 527 8.18 0.05 6.07
N ILE A 528 7.42 -0.50 7.01
CA ILE A 528 7.49 -0.21 8.45
C ILE A 528 8.25 -1.33 9.18
N ASP A 529 8.93 -1.03 10.29
CA ASP A 529 9.51 -2.05 11.17
C ASP A 529 8.47 -2.59 12.17
N PRO A 530 7.88 -3.78 11.94
CA PRO A 530 6.78 -4.29 12.77
C PRO A 530 7.22 -4.71 14.19
N ILE A 531 8.54 -4.70 14.47
CA ILE A 531 9.13 -5.07 15.75
C ILE A 531 9.47 -3.81 16.55
N ARG A 532 10.24 -2.90 15.95
CA ARG A 532 10.73 -1.68 16.63
C ARG A 532 9.69 -0.58 16.68
N GLU A 533 8.80 -0.54 15.70
CA GLU A 533 7.73 0.45 15.56
C GLU A 533 6.36 -0.19 15.87
N GLU A 534 6.33 -1.23 16.73
CA GLU A 534 5.09 -1.96 17.06
C GLU A 534 3.96 -1.04 17.55
N LEU A 535 4.31 0.08 18.22
CA LEU A 535 3.38 1.07 18.74
C LEU A 535 2.39 1.58 17.68
N VAL A 536 2.83 1.70 16.43
CA VAL A 536 1.99 2.22 15.34
C VAL A 536 1.17 1.14 14.65
N THR A 537 1.46 -0.14 14.92
CA THR A 537 0.79 -1.29 14.28
C THR A 537 -0.42 -1.79 15.08
N SER A 538 -1.48 -2.24 14.41
CA SER A 538 -2.65 -2.81 15.10
C SER A 538 -3.31 -3.94 14.33
N LEU A 539 -3.72 -4.98 15.06
CA LEU A 539 -4.53 -6.10 14.57
C LEU A 539 -5.99 -6.04 15.02
N VAL A 540 -6.38 -4.99 15.75
CA VAL A 540 -7.76 -4.79 16.19
C VAL A 540 -8.67 -4.79 14.95
N SER A 541 -9.78 -5.50 15.05
CA SER A 541 -10.77 -5.63 13.99
C SER A 541 -12.18 -5.45 14.58
N PHE A 542 -13.07 -4.89 13.78
CA PHE A 542 -14.49 -4.73 14.12
C PHE A 542 -15.32 -5.63 13.21
N ILE A 543 -16.06 -6.55 13.81
CA ILE A 543 -16.95 -7.48 13.13
C ILE A 543 -18.37 -6.89 13.14
N GLY A 544 -18.98 -6.78 11.96
CA GLY A 544 -20.39 -6.41 11.83
C GLY A 544 -20.66 -5.06 11.16
N PRO A 545 -21.82 -4.43 11.42
CA PRO A 545 -22.26 -3.25 10.71
C PRO A 545 -21.40 -2.04 11.08
N LYS A 546 -21.03 -1.25 10.06
CA LYS A 546 -20.30 0.00 10.22
C LYS A 546 -21.29 1.16 10.43
N PRO A 547 -21.01 2.11 11.34
CA PRO A 547 -21.85 3.29 11.53
C PRO A 547 -21.90 4.19 10.29
N ASN A 548 -22.93 5.05 10.22
CA ASN A 548 -23.05 6.01 9.14
C ASN A 548 -21.95 7.08 9.19
N LEU A 549 -21.13 7.13 8.13
CA LEU A 549 -19.97 8.03 8.06
C LEU A 549 -20.34 9.52 8.12
N LEU A 550 -21.54 9.93 7.70
CA LEU A 550 -21.98 11.33 7.72
C LEU A 550 -23.03 11.61 8.81
N GLY A 551 -23.17 10.70 9.79
CA GLY A 551 -24.06 10.80 10.94
C GLY A 551 -23.44 11.54 12.13
N ILE A 552 -22.96 12.78 11.95
CA ILE A 552 -22.15 13.52 12.94
C ILE A 552 -22.83 13.68 14.30
N ASP A 553 -24.16 13.84 14.30
CA ASP A 553 -24.97 14.02 15.51
C ASP A 553 -25.77 12.76 15.90
N GLU A 554 -25.41 11.61 15.34
CA GLU A 554 -26.09 10.35 15.64
C GLU A 554 -25.75 9.88 17.07
N MET A 555 -26.75 9.94 17.95
CA MET A 555 -26.56 9.64 19.38
C MET A 555 -26.62 8.13 19.72
N ASN A 556 -27.11 7.30 18.79
CA ASN A 556 -27.26 5.85 18.97
C ASN A 556 -26.64 5.09 17.79
N PRO A 557 -25.30 5.08 17.66
CA PRO A 557 -24.64 4.29 16.62
C PRO A 557 -24.91 2.79 16.81
N PRO A 558 -24.82 1.98 15.74
CA PRO A 558 -25.02 0.54 15.82
C PRO A 558 -24.01 -0.09 16.78
N LEU A 559 -24.40 -1.21 17.40
CA LEU A 559 -23.45 -1.98 18.19
C LEU A 559 -22.33 -2.50 17.30
N ARG A 560 -21.14 -2.61 17.90
CA ARG A 560 -19.94 -3.13 17.25
C ARG A 560 -19.39 -4.30 18.05
N LEU A 561 -18.97 -5.34 17.34
CA LEU A 561 -18.26 -6.46 17.92
C LEU A 561 -16.77 -6.24 17.70
N GLU A 562 -16.01 -6.12 18.77
CA GLU A 562 -14.56 -5.88 18.73
C GLU A 562 -13.81 -7.18 19.04
N VAL A 563 -12.79 -7.45 18.24
CA VAL A 563 -11.80 -8.50 18.49
C VAL A 563 -10.41 -7.88 18.58
N SER A 564 -9.61 -8.35 19.53
CA SER A 564 -8.23 -7.87 19.75
C SER A 564 -7.28 -8.25 18.61
N GLN A 565 -7.63 -9.29 17.85
CA GLN A 565 -6.93 -9.80 16.68
C GLN A 565 -7.90 -10.56 15.75
N PRO A 566 -7.56 -10.76 14.47
CA PRO A 566 -8.47 -11.40 13.52
C PRO A 566 -8.45 -12.93 13.57
N VAL A 567 -7.64 -13.57 14.41
CA VAL A 567 -7.55 -15.04 14.50
C VAL A 567 -8.35 -15.52 15.70
N LEU A 568 -9.41 -16.30 15.43
CA LEU A 568 -10.33 -16.79 16.46
C LEU A 568 -9.96 -18.20 16.89
N ASP A 569 -9.95 -18.44 18.20
CA ASP A 569 -9.91 -19.79 18.76
C ASP A 569 -11.28 -20.49 18.71
N PHE A 570 -11.36 -21.71 19.23
CA PHE A 570 -12.60 -22.48 19.24
C PHE A 570 -13.72 -21.82 20.04
N PHE A 571 -13.40 -21.23 21.20
CA PHE A 571 -14.41 -20.63 22.07
C PHE A 571 -14.90 -19.31 21.49
N GLU A 572 -14.00 -18.51 20.94
CA GLU A 572 -14.31 -17.27 20.24
C GLU A 572 -15.23 -17.51 19.03
N MET A 573 -14.97 -18.57 18.24
CA MET A 573 -15.85 -18.92 17.13
C MET A 573 -17.26 -19.33 17.59
N GLU A 574 -17.38 -20.10 18.67
CA GLU A 574 -18.69 -20.45 19.24
C GLU A 574 -19.42 -19.23 19.80
N LYS A 575 -18.70 -18.24 20.35
CA LYS A 575 -19.29 -16.93 20.72
C LYS A 575 -19.89 -16.22 19.51
N ILE A 576 -19.18 -16.18 18.37
CA ILE A 576 -19.69 -15.60 17.12
C ILE A 576 -20.95 -16.33 16.64
N ARG A 577 -20.94 -17.66 16.66
CA ARG A 577 -22.07 -18.51 16.25
C ARG A 577 -23.32 -18.30 17.10
N HIS A 578 -23.14 -17.97 18.37
CA HIS A 578 -24.22 -17.77 19.33
C HIS A 578 -24.36 -16.31 19.79
N ILE A 579 -23.83 -15.36 19.00
CA ILE A 579 -23.74 -13.94 19.38
C ILE A 579 -25.10 -13.31 19.72
N GLU A 580 -26.17 -13.82 19.14
CA GLU A 580 -27.54 -13.40 19.44
C GLU A 580 -27.90 -13.55 20.91
N ARG A 581 -27.42 -14.63 21.56
CA ARG A 581 -27.65 -14.92 22.98
C ARG A 581 -26.94 -13.91 23.88
N TYR A 582 -25.73 -13.51 23.50
CA TYR A 582 -24.88 -12.63 24.31
C TYR A 582 -25.19 -11.14 24.11
N THR A 583 -25.91 -10.79 23.05
CA THR A 583 -26.17 -9.40 22.67
C THR A 583 -27.66 -9.02 22.75
N GLY A 584 -28.50 -9.91 23.27
CA GLY A 584 -29.95 -9.66 23.41
C GLY A 584 -30.65 -9.47 22.07
N GLY A 585 -30.25 -10.21 21.04
CA GLY A 585 -30.84 -10.12 19.70
C GLY A 585 -30.25 -9.05 18.78
N LYS A 586 -29.29 -8.25 19.26
CA LYS A 586 -28.73 -7.10 18.51
C LYS A 586 -27.75 -7.52 17.41
N PHE A 587 -27.02 -8.61 17.63
CA PHE A 587 -26.25 -9.27 16.57
C PHE A 587 -26.88 -10.61 16.23
N ARG A 588 -26.89 -10.94 14.95
CA ARG A 588 -27.35 -12.25 14.46
C ARG A 588 -26.34 -12.77 13.47
N SER A 589 -25.89 -14.00 13.67
CA SER A 589 -25.00 -14.68 12.75
C SER A 589 -25.75 -15.71 11.92
N LEU A 590 -25.38 -15.81 10.64
CA LEU A 590 -25.81 -16.90 9.75
C LEU A 590 -24.59 -17.62 9.23
N GLU A 591 -24.63 -18.95 9.25
CA GLU A 591 -23.61 -19.78 8.63
C GLU A 591 -23.99 -20.11 7.18
N LEU A 592 -23.07 -19.84 6.27
CA LEU A 592 -23.12 -20.24 4.86
C LEU A 592 -22.17 -21.42 4.65
N ASP A 593 -22.74 -22.56 4.28
CA ASP A 593 -22.00 -23.76 3.92
C ASP A 593 -21.38 -23.62 2.52
N ILE A 594 -20.05 -23.54 2.43
CA ILE A 594 -19.34 -23.41 1.15
C ILE A 594 -18.99 -24.76 0.50
N THR A 595 -19.58 -25.86 0.97
CA THR A 595 -19.44 -27.17 0.34
C THR A 595 -20.53 -27.44 -0.71
N TYR A 596 -20.26 -28.38 -1.62
CA TYR A 596 -21.26 -28.90 -2.55
C TYR A 596 -21.00 -30.37 -2.92
N PRO A 597 -22.02 -31.11 -3.37
CA PRO A 597 -21.85 -32.51 -3.76
C PRO A 597 -20.83 -32.69 -4.89
N ILE A 598 -19.86 -33.60 -4.69
CA ILE A 598 -18.83 -33.90 -5.70
C ILE A 598 -19.42 -34.39 -7.03
N ALA A 599 -20.57 -35.05 -6.97
CA ALA A 599 -21.30 -35.54 -8.12
C ALA A 599 -21.77 -34.44 -9.08
N TRP A 600 -21.82 -33.18 -8.62
CA TRP A 600 -22.18 -32.05 -9.47
C TRP A 600 -21.04 -31.62 -10.42
N GLY A 601 -19.81 -32.07 -10.18
CA GLY A 601 -18.65 -31.75 -11.00
C GLY A 601 -18.14 -30.32 -10.85
N LYS A 602 -17.06 -29.99 -11.55
CA LYS A 602 -16.38 -28.69 -11.47
C LYS A 602 -17.24 -27.55 -12.03
N GLU A 603 -18.10 -27.83 -13.01
CA GLU A 603 -18.96 -26.85 -13.68
C GLU A 603 -20.00 -26.24 -12.72
N ALA A 604 -20.34 -26.94 -11.63
CA ALA A 604 -21.29 -26.47 -10.64
C ALA A 604 -20.75 -25.35 -9.73
N VAL A 605 -19.43 -25.11 -9.70
CA VAL A 605 -18.81 -24.12 -8.80
C VAL A 605 -19.40 -22.72 -9.00
N GLU A 606 -19.64 -22.29 -10.23
CA GLU A 606 -20.19 -20.97 -10.51
C GLU A 606 -21.63 -20.83 -10.00
N ALA A 607 -22.46 -21.85 -10.22
CA ALA A 607 -23.84 -21.87 -9.75
C ALA A 607 -23.89 -21.87 -8.22
N ARG A 608 -23.00 -22.62 -7.55
CA ARG A 608 -22.90 -22.63 -6.10
C ARG A 608 -22.43 -21.29 -5.54
N LEU A 609 -21.42 -20.66 -6.14
CA LEU A 609 -20.96 -19.32 -5.76
C LEU A 609 -22.09 -18.27 -5.91
N ALA A 610 -22.82 -18.29 -7.04
CA ALA A 610 -23.94 -17.39 -7.25
C ALA A 610 -25.05 -17.60 -6.19
N SER A 611 -25.34 -18.86 -5.85
CA SER A 611 -26.29 -19.21 -4.79
C SER A 611 -25.83 -18.74 -3.40
N LEU A 612 -24.54 -18.83 -3.09
CA LEU A 612 -23.97 -18.33 -1.84
C LEU A 612 -24.06 -16.80 -1.75
N CYS A 613 -23.76 -16.10 -2.84
CA CYS A 613 -23.90 -14.65 -2.92
C CYS A 613 -25.35 -14.19 -2.69
N ALA A 614 -26.33 -14.89 -3.30
CA ALA A 614 -27.74 -14.62 -3.10
C ALA A 614 -28.18 -14.87 -1.64
N GLN A 615 -27.78 -16.01 -1.04
CA GLN A 615 -28.06 -16.30 0.35
C GLN A 615 -27.44 -15.28 1.31
N ALA A 616 -26.21 -14.83 1.04
CA ALA A 616 -25.59 -13.76 1.81
C ALA A 616 -26.38 -12.46 1.71
N GLU A 617 -26.80 -12.05 0.51
CA GLU A 617 -27.65 -10.88 0.31
C GLU A 617 -28.98 -10.98 1.08
N ASP A 618 -29.68 -12.11 0.95
CA ASP A 618 -30.95 -12.35 1.66
C ASP A 618 -30.75 -12.31 3.18
N ALA A 619 -29.67 -12.90 3.68
CA ALA A 619 -29.34 -12.90 5.11
C ALA A 619 -29.12 -11.48 5.63
N VAL A 620 -28.32 -10.68 4.94
CA VAL A 620 -28.08 -9.29 5.35
C VAL A 620 -29.39 -8.49 5.35
N ARG A 621 -30.23 -8.67 4.32
CA ARG A 621 -31.56 -8.03 4.25
C ARG A 621 -32.51 -8.49 5.35
N ALA A 622 -32.39 -9.74 5.81
CA ALA A 622 -33.14 -10.29 6.94
C ALA A 622 -32.59 -9.87 8.32
N GLY A 623 -31.57 -9.01 8.36
CA GLY A 623 -31.00 -8.46 9.59
C GLY A 623 -29.90 -9.31 10.22
N TYR A 624 -29.31 -10.26 9.48
CA TYR A 624 -28.09 -10.94 9.93
C TYR A 624 -26.90 -10.01 9.75
N SER A 625 -26.28 -9.63 10.86
CA SER A 625 -25.16 -8.70 10.92
C SER A 625 -23.79 -9.37 10.84
N ILE A 626 -23.73 -10.70 10.92
CA ILE A 626 -22.51 -11.48 10.75
C ILE A 626 -22.79 -12.66 9.82
N ILE A 627 -21.97 -12.82 8.79
CA ILE A 627 -21.99 -13.97 7.88
C ILE A 627 -20.76 -14.83 8.16
N VAL A 628 -20.99 -16.05 8.62
CA VAL A 628 -19.95 -17.06 8.82
C VAL A 628 -19.85 -17.89 7.56
N ILE A 629 -18.71 -17.85 6.90
CA ILE A 629 -18.42 -18.60 5.67
C ILE A 629 -17.67 -19.86 6.09
N SER A 630 -18.30 -21.04 6.00
CA SER A 630 -17.80 -22.27 6.62
C SER A 630 -17.70 -23.45 5.67
N ASP A 631 -16.55 -24.15 5.69
CA ASP A 631 -16.32 -25.43 4.99
C ASP A 631 -16.40 -26.66 5.92
N ARG A 632 -16.95 -26.49 7.13
CA ARG A 632 -16.97 -27.52 8.18
C ARG A 632 -17.72 -28.80 7.80
N LEU A 633 -18.61 -28.73 6.81
CA LEU A 633 -19.39 -29.86 6.29
C LEU A 633 -18.67 -30.65 5.18
N VAL A 634 -17.34 -30.49 5.03
CA VAL A 634 -16.56 -31.32 4.12
C VAL A 634 -16.64 -32.79 4.54
N GLU A 635 -16.96 -33.65 3.58
CA GLU A 635 -17.06 -35.11 3.76
C GLU A 635 -16.79 -35.81 2.43
N ARG A 636 -16.77 -37.15 2.42
CA ARG A 636 -16.43 -37.95 1.23
C ARG A 636 -17.20 -37.51 -0.02
N GLU A 637 -18.50 -37.26 0.10
CA GLU A 637 -19.37 -36.86 -1.01
C GLU A 637 -19.51 -35.34 -1.21
N ARG A 638 -18.93 -34.51 -0.32
CA ARG A 638 -19.05 -33.04 -0.37
C ARG A 638 -17.69 -32.36 -0.41
N VAL A 639 -17.37 -31.72 -1.52
CA VAL A 639 -16.13 -30.96 -1.70
C VAL A 639 -16.32 -29.52 -1.22
N ALA A 640 -15.29 -28.95 -0.59
CA ALA A 640 -15.25 -27.54 -0.20
C ALA A 640 -14.87 -26.65 -1.39
N ILE A 641 -15.59 -25.54 -1.59
CA ILE A 641 -15.10 -24.44 -2.43
C ILE A 641 -13.90 -23.83 -1.70
N PRO A 642 -12.79 -23.49 -2.40
CA PRO A 642 -11.68 -22.78 -1.78
C PRO A 642 -12.17 -21.53 -1.02
N ALA A 643 -11.89 -21.46 0.28
CA ALA A 643 -12.45 -20.44 1.17
C ALA A 643 -12.17 -19.01 0.69
N LEU A 644 -10.99 -18.77 0.11
CA LEU A 644 -10.61 -17.49 -0.49
C LEU A 644 -11.53 -17.07 -1.65
N LEU A 645 -11.91 -18.03 -2.51
CA LEU A 645 -12.81 -17.79 -3.65
C LEU A 645 -14.22 -17.48 -3.17
N ALA A 646 -14.75 -18.28 -2.24
CA ALA A 646 -16.09 -18.06 -1.68
C ALA A 646 -16.19 -16.72 -0.94
N LEU A 647 -15.20 -16.41 -0.09
CA LEU A 647 -15.12 -15.13 0.61
C LEU A 647 -15.13 -13.96 -0.36
N SER A 648 -14.22 -13.97 -1.34
CA SER A 648 -14.08 -12.84 -2.26
C SER A 648 -15.35 -12.66 -3.12
N ALA A 649 -15.96 -13.75 -3.58
CA ALA A 649 -17.24 -13.72 -4.29
C ALA A 649 -18.35 -13.03 -3.46
N ILE A 650 -18.51 -13.44 -2.20
CA ILE A 650 -19.51 -12.87 -1.28
C ILE A 650 -19.18 -11.41 -0.96
N HIS A 651 -17.93 -11.09 -0.68
CA HIS A 651 -17.48 -9.73 -0.39
C HIS A 651 -17.80 -8.78 -1.54
N GLN A 652 -17.38 -9.12 -2.76
CA GLN A 652 -17.62 -8.30 -3.96
C GLN A 652 -19.11 -8.15 -4.27
N HIS A 653 -19.89 -9.23 -4.12
CA HIS A 653 -21.35 -9.18 -4.32
C HIS A 653 -22.01 -8.21 -3.34
N LEU A 654 -21.68 -8.30 -2.05
CA LEU A 654 -22.22 -7.39 -1.03
C LEU A 654 -21.78 -5.94 -1.26
N VAL A 655 -20.57 -5.69 -1.76
CA VAL A 655 -20.12 -4.34 -2.16
C VAL A 655 -20.96 -3.83 -3.32
N ALA A 656 -21.14 -4.61 -4.38
CA ALA A 656 -21.91 -4.24 -5.56
C ALA A 656 -23.40 -3.96 -5.24
N LYS A 657 -23.95 -4.62 -4.22
CA LYS A 657 -25.33 -4.41 -3.73
C LYS A 657 -25.45 -3.29 -2.69
N GLY A 658 -24.35 -2.67 -2.26
CA GLY A 658 -24.35 -1.66 -1.20
C GLY A 658 -24.69 -2.19 0.19
N LEU A 659 -24.45 -3.48 0.43
CA LEU A 659 -24.77 -4.20 1.67
C LEU A 659 -23.53 -4.55 2.51
N ARG A 660 -22.31 -4.41 1.98
CA ARG A 660 -21.08 -4.86 2.67
C ARG A 660 -20.84 -4.14 4.00
N THR A 661 -21.28 -2.89 4.17
CA THR A 661 -21.16 -2.16 5.44
C THR A 661 -22.20 -2.56 6.48
N SER A 662 -23.20 -3.37 6.11
CA SER A 662 -24.27 -3.81 7.00
C SER A 662 -23.98 -5.16 7.67
N ALA A 663 -22.93 -5.87 7.24
CA ALA A 663 -22.57 -7.17 7.81
C ALA A 663 -21.07 -7.40 7.83
N GLY A 664 -20.62 -8.11 8.87
CA GLY A 664 -19.26 -8.59 9.01
C GLY A 664 -19.06 -9.97 8.41
N LEU A 665 -17.87 -10.25 7.91
CA LEU A 665 -17.52 -11.54 7.30
C LEU A 665 -16.49 -12.27 8.16
N VAL A 666 -16.87 -13.46 8.64
CA VAL A 666 -16.00 -14.36 9.41
C VAL A 666 -15.80 -15.64 8.62
N VAL A 667 -14.55 -16.08 8.47
CA VAL A 667 -14.23 -17.31 7.72
C VAL A 667 -13.88 -18.43 8.69
N GLU A 668 -14.63 -19.51 8.67
CA GLU A 668 -14.32 -20.76 9.37
C GLU A 668 -13.84 -21.79 8.36
N THR A 669 -12.55 -22.13 8.37
CA THR A 669 -11.99 -22.97 7.30
C THR A 669 -10.93 -23.94 7.80
N GLY A 670 -10.97 -25.14 7.21
CA GLY A 670 -9.95 -26.16 7.41
C GLY A 670 -8.70 -25.95 6.55
N SER A 671 -8.70 -24.98 5.62
CA SER A 671 -7.61 -24.81 4.64
C SER A 671 -6.45 -23.92 5.10
N VAL A 672 -6.67 -23.05 6.10
CA VAL A 672 -5.70 -22.03 6.52
C VAL A 672 -4.74 -22.56 7.60
N ARG A 673 -3.45 -22.26 7.44
CA ARG A 673 -2.40 -22.72 8.35
C ARG A 673 -1.12 -21.88 8.30
N GLU A 674 -0.90 -21.14 7.22
CA GLU A 674 0.24 -20.24 7.05
C GLU A 674 -0.17 -18.77 7.15
N VAL A 675 0.76 -17.91 7.58
CA VAL A 675 0.57 -16.44 7.65
C VAL A 675 -0.02 -15.88 6.34
N HIS A 676 0.47 -16.36 5.19
CA HIS A 676 0.01 -15.91 3.88
C HIS A 676 -1.48 -16.20 3.64
N HIS A 677 -2.00 -17.34 4.14
CA HIS A 677 -3.41 -17.71 3.96
C HIS A 677 -4.32 -16.74 4.72
N PHE A 678 -3.97 -16.40 5.97
CA PHE A 678 -4.69 -15.38 6.75
C PHE A 678 -4.61 -14.00 6.10
N ALA A 679 -3.42 -13.62 5.62
CA ALA A 679 -3.22 -12.35 4.94
C ALA A 679 -4.06 -12.22 3.66
N LEU A 680 -4.24 -13.31 2.90
CA LEU A 680 -5.12 -13.32 1.74
C LEU A 680 -6.59 -13.15 2.14
N LEU A 681 -7.08 -13.92 3.11
CA LEU A 681 -8.46 -13.80 3.56
C LEU A 681 -8.77 -12.39 4.09
N GLY A 682 -7.87 -11.79 4.88
CA GLY A 682 -8.02 -10.39 5.30
C GLY A 682 -8.05 -9.43 4.12
N GLY A 683 -7.09 -9.55 3.20
CA GLY A 683 -6.99 -8.69 2.01
C GLY A 683 -8.21 -8.75 1.08
N TYR A 684 -8.99 -9.83 1.12
CA TYR A 684 -10.23 -10.01 0.34
C TYR A 684 -11.51 -9.92 1.19
N GLY A 685 -11.43 -9.42 2.43
CA GLY A 685 -12.57 -8.89 3.17
C GLY A 685 -12.98 -9.63 4.43
N ALA A 686 -12.21 -10.62 4.91
CA ALA A 686 -12.47 -11.28 6.19
C ALA A 686 -12.07 -10.38 7.36
N GLU A 687 -13.01 -10.10 8.26
CA GLU A 687 -12.76 -9.36 9.50
C GLU A 687 -12.18 -10.25 10.59
N ALA A 688 -12.47 -11.55 10.54
CA ALA A 688 -11.88 -12.58 11.39
C ALA A 688 -11.85 -13.96 10.70
N VAL A 689 -10.94 -14.83 11.15
CA VAL A 689 -10.71 -16.18 10.62
C VAL A 689 -10.58 -17.17 11.76
N HIS A 690 -11.37 -18.24 11.73
CA HIS A 690 -11.25 -19.39 12.62
C HIS A 690 -10.60 -20.58 11.89
N PRO A 691 -9.34 -20.94 12.21
CA PRO A 691 -8.59 -21.98 11.52
C PRO A 691 -8.80 -23.37 12.15
N TYR A 692 -10.04 -23.86 12.19
CA TYR A 692 -10.42 -25.01 13.05
C TYR A 692 -9.50 -26.24 12.88
N LEU A 693 -9.18 -26.63 11.64
CA LEU A 693 -8.41 -27.85 11.39
C LEU A 693 -6.93 -27.70 11.77
N ALA A 694 -6.36 -26.51 11.61
CA ALA A 694 -5.02 -26.23 12.10
C ALA A 694 -4.95 -26.33 13.63
N LEU A 695 -5.95 -25.80 14.34
CA LEU A 695 -6.00 -25.89 15.80
C LEU A 695 -6.23 -27.34 16.27
N GLU A 696 -7.11 -28.10 15.62
CA GLU A 696 -7.33 -29.53 15.90
C GLU A 696 -6.03 -30.35 15.71
N THR A 697 -5.29 -30.06 14.64
CA THR A 697 -3.99 -30.68 14.36
C THR A 697 -2.99 -30.41 15.49
N LEU A 698 -2.89 -29.17 15.97
CA LEU A 698 -1.99 -28.82 17.07
C LEU A 698 -2.38 -29.51 18.39
N LEU A 699 -3.68 -29.64 18.66
CA LEU A 699 -4.16 -30.38 19.84
C LEU A 699 -3.78 -31.86 19.77
N ASP A 700 -3.89 -32.47 18.59
CA ASP A 700 -3.49 -33.87 18.37
C ASP A 700 -1.96 -34.06 18.54
N LEU A 701 -1.14 -33.18 17.96
CA LEU A 701 0.32 -33.21 18.14
C LEU A 701 0.74 -33.04 19.61
N ALA A 702 0.08 -32.13 20.33
CA ALA A 702 0.32 -31.95 21.76
C ALA A 702 -0.09 -33.20 22.56
N ALA A 703 -1.24 -33.81 22.25
CA ALA A 703 -1.72 -35.02 22.91
C ALA A 703 -0.80 -36.24 22.69
N LYS A 704 -0.15 -36.31 21.52
CA LYS A 704 0.87 -37.33 21.19
C LYS A 704 2.26 -37.03 21.76
N GLY A 705 2.47 -35.86 22.36
CA GLY A 705 3.76 -35.43 22.89
C GLY A 705 4.78 -34.99 21.82
N GLU A 706 4.35 -34.76 20.59
CA GLU A 706 5.22 -34.42 19.45
C GLU A 706 5.74 -32.97 19.48
N LEU A 707 5.12 -32.10 20.30
CA LEU A 707 5.54 -30.71 20.49
C LEU A 707 6.55 -30.50 21.64
N GLY A 708 6.92 -31.59 22.32
CA GLY A 708 7.78 -31.58 23.51
C GLY A 708 7.01 -31.65 24.84
N PRO A 709 7.68 -32.00 25.95
CA PRO A 709 7.03 -32.31 27.23
C PRO A 709 6.40 -31.09 27.93
N ASP A 710 6.87 -29.87 27.62
CA ASP A 710 6.48 -28.63 28.32
C ASP A 710 5.42 -27.79 27.58
N LEU A 711 4.83 -28.34 26.50
CA LEU A 711 3.87 -27.64 25.65
C LEU A 711 2.52 -28.37 25.63
N ASP A 712 1.58 -27.89 26.44
CA ASP A 712 0.19 -28.36 26.36
C ASP A 712 -0.56 -27.78 25.15
N GLY A 713 -1.69 -28.38 24.81
CA GLY A 713 -2.49 -27.96 23.64
C GLY A 713 -2.98 -26.51 23.71
N ARG A 714 -3.23 -25.97 24.91
CA ARG A 714 -3.67 -24.57 25.07
C ARG A 714 -2.56 -23.59 24.77
N LYS A 715 -1.36 -23.86 25.28
CA LYS A 715 -0.16 -23.06 25.03
C LYS A 715 0.24 -23.15 23.56
N ALA A 716 0.12 -24.32 22.93
CA ALA A 716 0.35 -24.51 21.50
C ALA A 716 -0.56 -23.63 20.64
N ILE A 717 -1.88 -23.60 20.92
CA ILE A 717 -2.84 -22.71 20.23
C ILE A 717 -2.46 -21.25 20.44
N LYS A 718 -2.21 -20.82 21.69
CA LYS A 718 -1.85 -19.43 22.01
C LYS A 718 -0.59 -18.99 21.26
N ASN A 719 0.42 -19.84 21.19
CA ASN A 719 1.65 -19.56 20.46
C ASN A 719 1.41 -19.50 18.95
N PHE A 720 0.67 -20.45 18.37
CA PHE A 720 0.31 -20.42 16.95
C PHE A 720 -0.41 -19.12 16.57
N VAL A 721 -1.42 -18.74 17.36
CA VAL A 721 -2.18 -17.50 17.15
C VAL A 721 -1.27 -16.26 17.26
N LYS A 722 -0.39 -16.22 18.26
CA LYS A 722 0.62 -15.16 18.39
C LYS A 722 1.57 -15.10 17.19
N ALA A 723 2.01 -16.25 16.67
CA ALA A 723 2.89 -16.34 15.52
C ALA A 723 2.21 -15.78 14.25
N ILE A 724 0.94 -16.15 14.02
CA ILE A 724 0.14 -15.59 12.93
C ILE A 724 -0.04 -14.08 13.09
N GLY A 725 -0.33 -13.59 14.30
CA GLY A 725 -0.44 -12.16 14.57
C GLY A 725 0.85 -11.40 14.24
N LYS A 726 2.01 -11.87 14.71
CA LYS A 726 3.31 -11.30 14.32
C LYS A 726 3.55 -11.34 12.81
N GLY A 727 3.19 -12.47 12.17
CA GLY A 727 3.30 -12.64 10.73
C GLY A 727 2.40 -11.66 9.95
N LEU A 728 1.17 -11.42 10.39
CA LEU A 728 0.25 -10.46 9.77
C LEU A 728 0.80 -9.03 9.86
N LYS A 729 1.30 -8.61 11.04
CA LYS A 729 1.97 -7.31 11.19
C LYS A 729 3.13 -7.18 10.21
N LYS A 730 3.93 -8.24 10.04
CA LYS A 730 5.02 -8.27 9.06
C LYS A 730 4.55 -8.16 7.62
N VAL A 731 3.52 -8.91 7.21
CA VAL A 731 3.00 -8.84 5.83
C VAL A 731 2.44 -7.45 5.52
N MET A 732 1.68 -6.86 6.44
CA MET A 732 1.15 -5.50 6.29
C MET A 732 2.27 -4.46 6.19
N SER A 733 3.30 -4.59 7.04
CA SER A 733 4.41 -3.64 7.09
C SER A 733 5.28 -3.65 5.83
N LYS A 734 5.27 -4.72 5.03
CA LYS A 734 5.96 -4.77 3.72
C LYS A 734 5.48 -3.69 2.75
N MET A 735 4.20 -3.33 2.81
CA MET A 735 3.62 -2.22 2.04
C MET A 735 3.64 -0.89 2.83
N GLY A 736 4.03 -0.94 4.11
CA GLY A 736 3.95 0.18 5.04
C GLY A 736 2.54 0.39 5.61
N THR A 737 1.66 -0.61 5.56
CA THR A 737 0.32 -0.52 6.16
C THR A 737 0.40 -0.83 7.65
N SER A 738 -0.17 0.05 8.49
CA SER A 738 -0.05 -0.08 9.95
C SER A 738 -1.20 -0.87 10.59
N THR A 739 -2.42 -0.84 10.03
CA THR A 739 -3.61 -1.41 10.69
C THR A 739 -4.32 -2.48 9.85
N TYR A 740 -4.79 -3.54 10.53
CA TYR A 740 -5.55 -4.62 9.89
C TYR A 740 -6.86 -4.12 9.26
N MET A 741 -7.48 -3.10 9.85
CA MET A 741 -8.68 -2.44 9.30
C MET A 741 -8.44 -1.86 7.90
N SER A 742 -7.31 -1.17 7.69
CA SER A 742 -6.96 -0.60 6.38
C SER A 742 -6.51 -1.66 5.39
N TYR A 743 -5.92 -2.75 5.88
CA TYR A 743 -5.51 -3.89 5.08
C TYR A 743 -6.71 -4.73 4.60
N THR A 744 -7.78 -4.78 5.38
CA THR A 744 -8.98 -5.57 5.07
C THR A 744 -9.66 -5.05 3.82
N GLY A 745 -9.79 -5.90 2.79
CA GLY A 745 -10.37 -5.51 1.50
C GLY A 745 -9.46 -4.66 0.60
N ALA A 746 -8.19 -4.45 0.97
CA ALA A 746 -7.24 -3.66 0.19
C ALA A 746 -6.60 -4.42 -0.99
N GLN A 747 -6.66 -5.77 -0.97
CA GLN A 747 -6.20 -6.62 -2.07
C GLN A 747 -4.73 -6.35 -2.47
N ILE A 748 -3.82 -6.31 -1.48
CA ILE A 748 -2.38 -6.02 -1.64
C ILE A 748 -1.62 -7.27 -2.17
N PHE A 749 -2.08 -7.77 -3.31
CA PHE A 749 -1.60 -8.99 -3.96
C PHE A 749 -1.58 -8.86 -5.48
N GLU A 750 -0.69 -9.63 -6.12
CA GLU A 750 -0.73 -9.91 -7.55
C GLU A 750 -1.08 -11.40 -7.76
N ALA A 751 -1.99 -11.67 -8.70
CA ALA A 751 -2.29 -13.02 -9.15
C ALA A 751 -1.33 -13.41 -10.29
N VAL A 752 -0.79 -14.62 -10.24
CA VAL A 752 0.11 -15.17 -11.26
C VAL A 752 -0.43 -16.52 -11.71
N GLY A 753 -0.87 -16.61 -12.97
CA GLY A 753 -1.42 -17.82 -13.57
C GLY A 753 -2.92 -17.99 -13.40
N LEU A 754 -3.67 -16.92 -13.09
CA LEU A 754 -5.13 -16.92 -13.05
C LEU A 754 -5.71 -16.16 -14.25
N ALA A 755 -6.69 -16.74 -14.93
CA ALA A 755 -7.37 -16.12 -16.06
C ALA A 755 -8.04 -14.79 -15.66
N ARG A 756 -8.00 -13.81 -16.55
CA ARG A 756 -8.60 -12.49 -16.28
C ARG A 756 -10.12 -12.58 -16.05
N SER A 757 -10.81 -13.51 -16.72
CA SER A 757 -12.24 -13.78 -16.49
C SER A 757 -12.57 -14.20 -15.05
N LEU A 758 -11.70 -14.96 -14.39
CA LEU A 758 -11.82 -15.34 -12.97
C LEU A 758 -11.53 -14.14 -12.07
N VAL A 759 -10.44 -13.42 -12.34
CA VAL A 759 -9.98 -12.30 -11.53
C VAL A 759 -10.97 -11.12 -11.57
N ASP A 760 -11.44 -10.74 -12.75
CA ASP A 760 -12.37 -9.62 -12.92
C ASP A 760 -13.72 -9.88 -12.23
N LYS A 761 -14.16 -11.14 -12.18
CA LYS A 761 -15.44 -11.54 -11.59
C LYS A 761 -15.39 -11.75 -10.07
N TYR A 762 -14.33 -12.40 -9.58
CA TYR A 762 -14.27 -12.86 -8.18
C TYR A 762 -13.22 -12.13 -7.34
N PHE A 763 -12.22 -11.50 -7.95
CA PHE A 763 -11.12 -10.80 -7.28
C PHE A 763 -10.91 -9.39 -7.88
N THR A 764 -12.01 -8.73 -8.24
CA THR A 764 -12.04 -7.49 -9.03
C THR A 764 -11.03 -6.46 -8.55
N GLY A 765 -10.30 -5.88 -9.51
CA GLY A 765 -9.23 -4.91 -9.29
C GLY A 765 -7.83 -5.51 -9.12
N THR A 766 -7.70 -6.84 -8.98
CA THR A 766 -6.41 -7.50 -8.75
C THR A 766 -5.65 -7.65 -10.05
N THR A 767 -4.35 -7.36 -10.03
CA THR A 767 -3.50 -7.51 -11.21
C THR A 767 -3.28 -8.99 -11.51
N SER A 768 -3.44 -9.37 -12.78
CA SER A 768 -3.02 -10.65 -13.32
C SER A 768 -2.29 -10.42 -14.65
N SER A 769 -0.98 -10.23 -14.56
CA SER A 769 -0.13 -9.91 -15.71
C SER A 769 0.15 -11.13 -16.59
N ILE A 770 0.12 -12.32 -15.97
CA ILE A 770 0.30 -13.61 -16.62
C ILE A 770 -0.94 -14.44 -16.30
N GLU A 771 -1.77 -14.65 -17.31
CA GLU A 771 -3.01 -15.42 -17.19
C GLU A 771 -2.76 -16.93 -17.14
N GLY A 772 -3.81 -17.70 -16.83
CA GLY A 772 -3.73 -19.15 -16.75
C GLY A 772 -5.09 -19.78 -16.51
N ILE A 773 -5.26 -20.45 -15.37
CA ILE A 773 -6.44 -21.26 -15.08
C ILE A 773 -7.69 -20.42 -14.77
N GLY A 774 -8.87 -20.92 -15.17
CA GLY A 774 -10.16 -20.33 -14.86
C GLY A 774 -10.80 -20.92 -13.59
N VAL A 775 -12.04 -20.50 -13.30
CA VAL A 775 -12.76 -20.96 -12.10
C VAL A 775 -13.04 -22.47 -12.10
N PHE A 776 -13.25 -23.06 -13.29
CA PHE A 776 -13.53 -24.49 -13.42
C PHE A 776 -12.28 -25.33 -13.18
N GLU A 777 -11.12 -24.87 -13.62
CA GLU A 777 -9.83 -25.53 -13.35
C GLU A 777 -9.47 -25.42 -11.86
N VAL A 778 -9.71 -24.27 -11.21
CA VAL A 778 -9.57 -24.14 -9.75
C VAL A 778 -10.46 -25.13 -9.00
N ALA A 779 -11.71 -25.32 -9.45
CA ALA A 779 -12.61 -26.31 -8.86
C ALA A 779 -12.14 -27.75 -9.13
N GLU A 780 -11.62 -28.04 -10.32
CA GLU A 780 -11.05 -29.33 -10.67
C GLU A 780 -9.84 -29.69 -9.79
N GLU A 781 -8.93 -28.75 -9.54
CA GLU A 781 -7.80 -28.96 -8.61
C GLU A 781 -8.30 -29.32 -7.20
N ALA A 782 -9.30 -28.60 -6.69
CA ALA A 782 -9.91 -28.90 -5.39
C ALA A 782 -10.58 -30.28 -5.37
N ILE A 783 -11.30 -30.65 -6.44
CA ILE A 783 -11.93 -31.98 -6.58
C ILE A 783 -10.87 -33.09 -6.62
N ARG A 784 -9.74 -32.90 -7.31
CA ARG A 784 -8.65 -33.89 -7.38
C ARG A 784 -8.02 -34.12 -6.01
N ILE A 785 -7.74 -33.04 -5.27
CA ILE A 785 -7.22 -33.13 -3.90
C ILE A 785 -8.24 -33.87 -3.01
N HIS A 786 -9.52 -33.49 -3.10
CA HIS A 786 -10.59 -34.11 -2.33
C HIS A 786 -10.72 -35.62 -2.62
N ARG A 787 -10.73 -36.02 -3.89
CA ARG A 787 -10.79 -37.44 -4.28
C ARG A 787 -9.61 -38.21 -3.70
N ALA A 788 -8.39 -37.70 -3.84
CA ALA A 788 -7.19 -38.34 -3.31
C ALA A 788 -7.24 -38.55 -1.78
N ALA A 789 -7.94 -37.67 -1.05
CA ALA A 789 -8.10 -37.77 0.41
C ALA A 789 -9.06 -38.88 0.86
N PHE A 790 -10.02 -39.27 0.02
CA PHE A 790 -11.04 -40.28 0.34
C PHE A 790 -10.88 -41.58 -0.47
N GLU A 791 -10.04 -41.58 -1.50
CA GLU A 791 -9.67 -42.76 -2.27
C GLU A 791 -8.70 -43.62 -1.47
N GLU A 792 -9.03 -44.89 -1.29
CA GLU A 792 -8.17 -45.86 -0.59
C GLU A 792 -7.14 -46.49 -1.53
N THR A 793 -6.82 -45.84 -2.66
CA THR A 793 -5.95 -46.41 -3.70
C THR A 793 -4.46 -46.19 -3.45
N ASP A 794 -4.07 -45.14 -2.71
CA ASP A 794 -2.68 -44.90 -2.31
C ASP A 794 -2.44 -45.41 -0.87
N PRO A 795 -1.68 -46.50 -0.66
CA PRO A 795 -1.41 -47.06 0.66
C PRO A 795 -0.71 -46.09 1.62
N VAL A 796 0.02 -45.09 1.10
CA VAL A 796 0.70 -44.08 1.93
C VAL A 796 -0.33 -43.09 2.47
N LEU A 797 -1.21 -42.58 1.61
CA LEU A 797 -2.23 -41.61 2.02
C LEU A 797 -3.29 -42.22 2.95
N GLN A 798 -3.50 -43.54 2.94
CA GLN A 798 -4.41 -44.18 3.90
C GLN A 798 -4.03 -43.95 5.38
N SER A 799 -2.75 -43.74 5.68
CA SER A 799 -2.25 -43.66 7.06
C SER A 799 -1.38 -42.44 7.36
N MET A 800 -0.98 -41.66 6.35
CA MET A 800 -0.06 -40.53 6.50
C MET A 800 -0.41 -39.39 5.54
N LEU A 801 0.00 -38.17 5.88
CA LEU A 801 -0.03 -37.05 4.93
C LEU A 801 1.03 -37.23 3.83
N ASP A 802 0.82 -36.59 2.68
CA ASP A 802 1.85 -36.49 1.65
C ASP A 802 3.13 -35.87 2.24
N ALA A 803 4.28 -36.34 1.75
CA ALA A 803 5.58 -35.87 2.25
C ALA A 803 5.83 -34.38 1.98
N GLY A 804 5.09 -33.77 1.05
CA GLY A 804 5.31 -32.42 0.57
C GLY A 804 6.54 -32.35 -0.32
N GLY A 805 7.19 -31.20 -0.31
CA GLY A 805 8.36 -30.89 -1.14
C GLY A 805 8.35 -29.44 -1.60
N GLU A 806 7.62 -28.53 -0.93
CA GLU A 806 7.59 -27.12 -1.30
C GLU A 806 8.83 -26.39 -0.75
N TYR A 807 9.27 -26.78 0.45
CA TYR A 807 10.36 -26.09 1.16
C TYR A 807 11.71 -26.81 1.00
N ALA A 808 11.70 -28.11 0.70
CA ALA A 808 12.90 -28.90 0.53
C ALA A 808 12.70 -29.99 -0.53
N TRP A 809 13.71 -30.21 -1.37
CA TRP A 809 13.67 -31.26 -2.37
C TRP A 809 13.47 -32.64 -1.75
N ARG A 810 12.51 -33.39 -2.30
CA ARG A 810 12.22 -34.78 -1.94
C ARG A 810 12.01 -35.61 -3.19
N VAL A 811 12.40 -36.89 -3.14
CA VAL A 811 12.28 -37.82 -4.27
C VAL A 811 10.83 -37.95 -4.80
N ARG A 812 9.83 -37.90 -3.91
CA ARG A 812 8.39 -37.96 -4.27
C ARG A 812 7.69 -36.60 -4.25
N GLY A 813 8.43 -35.53 -3.93
CA GLY A 813 7.88 -34.21 -3.65
C GLY A 813 7.64 -33.37 -4.89
N GLU A 814 7.62 -32.06 -4.72
CA GLU A 814 7.62 -31.11 -5.82
C GLU A 814 8.95 -31.15 -6.58
N GLU A 815 8.91 -30.74 -7.85
CA GLU A 815 10.13 -30.51 -8.62
C GLU A 815 10.91 -29.30 -8.11
N HIS A 816 12.24 -29.37 -8.19
CA HIS A 816 13.14 -28.25 -7.86
C HIS A 816 14.17 -28.03 -8.95
N MET A 817 14.56 -26.77 -9.17
CA MET A 817 15.62 -26.44 -10.12
C MET A 817 16.98 -26.98 -9.63
N TRP A 818 17.24 -26.93 -8.31
CA TRP A 818 18.45 -27.48 -7.70
C TRP A 818 18.21 -28.90 -7.17
N THR A 819 18.54 -29.89 -8.00
CA THR A 819 18.53 -31.31 -7.60
C THR A 819 19.92 -31.77 -7.16
N PRO A 820 20.03 -32.88 -6.38
CA PRO A 820 21.33 -33.47 -6.03
C PRO A 820 22.22 -33.75 -7.25
N ASP A 821 21.63 -34.24 -8.33
CA ASP A 821 22.35 -34.53 -9.58
C ASP A 821 22.86 -33.25 -10.26
N ALA A 822 22.03 -32.21 -10.36
CA ALA A 822 22.44 -30.93 -10.95
C ALA A 822 23.63 -30.33 -10.16
N ILE A 823 23.55 -30.35 -8.83
CA ILE A 823 24.62 -29.86 -7.95
C ILE A 823 25.90 -30.69 -8.12
N ALA A 824 25.80 -32.02 -8.12
CA ALA A 824 26.94 -32.91 -8.26
C ALA A 824 27.67 -32.70 -9.60
N LYS A 825 26.92 -32.58 -10.71
CA LYS A 825 27.49 -32.34 -12.04
C LYS A 825 28.18 -30.98 -12.15
N LEU A 826 27.58 -29.92 -11.60
CA LEU A 826 28.21 -28.60 -11.56
C LEU A 826 29.52 -28.61 -10.75
N GLN A 827 29.52 -29.25 -9.58
CA GLN A 827 30.73 -29.36 -8.74
C GLN A 827 31.84 -30.16 -9.43
N HIS A 828 31.49 -31.27 -10.07
CA HIS A 828 32.45 -32.10 -10.81
C HIS A 828 33.05 -31.35 -12.00
N SER A 829 32.21 -30.63 -12.76
CA SER A 829 32.65 -29.75 -13.84
C SER A 829 33.68 -28.73 -13.38
N ALA A 830 33.38 -28.01 -12.29
CA ALA A 830 34.26 -26.95 -11.78
C ALA A 830 35.56 -27.50 -11.18
N ARG A 831 35.52 -28.63 -10.47
CA ARG A 831 36.71 -29.22 -9.82
C ARG A 831 37.66 -29.91 -10.79
N GLN A 832 37.12 -30.57 -11.81
CA GLN A 832 37.93 -31.31 -12.79
C GLN A 832 38.18 -30.53 -14.08
N ASN A 833 37.62 -29.33 -14.20
CA ASN A 833 37.63 -28.53 -15.43
C ASN A 833 37.12 -29.34 -16.64
N SER A 834 36.00 -30.04 -16.48
CA SER A 834 35.43 -30.97 -17.46
C SER A 834 34.29 -30.33 -18.26
N PRO A 835 34.48 -30.01 -19.56
CA PRO A 835 33.41 -29.47 -20.40
C PRO A 835 32.25 -30.44 -20.60
N GLN A 836 32.53 -31.76 -20.58
CA GLN A 836 31.50 -32.78 -20.71
C GLN A 836 30.56 -32.78 -19.51
N ALA A 837 31.11 -32.69 -18.29
CA ALA A 837 30.31 -32.58 -17.07
C ALA A 837 29.47 -31.28 -17.05
N TYR A 838 30.01 -30.17 -17.58
CA TYR A 838 29.24 -28.94 -17.74
C TYR A 838 28.07 -29.13 -18.72
N LYS A 839 28.29 -29.81 -19.85
CA LYS A 839 27.21 -30.10 -20.83
C LYS A 839 26.10 -30.93 -20.20
N GLU A 840 26.45 -31.93 -19.39
CA GLU A 840 25.48 -32.73 -18.64
C GLU A 840 24.69 -31.89 -17.63
N TYR A 841 25.37 -31.05 -16.85
CA TYR A 841 24.71 -30.08 -15.96
C TYR A 841 23.78 -29.14 -16.73
N ALA A 842 24.27 -28.54 -17.82
CA ALA A 842 23.51 -27.62 -18.64
C ALA A 842 22.30 -28.30 -19.27
N ALA A 843 22.41 -29.56 -19.69
CA ALA A 843 21.26 -30.34 -20.17
C ALA A 843 20.21 -30.54 -19.07
N ILE A 844 20.61 -30.88 -17.84
CA ILE A 844 19.67 -31.04 -16.70
C ILE A 844 18.92 -29.74 -16.40
N ILE A 845 19.59 -28.59 -16.47
CA ILE A 845 18.99 -27.27 -16.18
C ILE A 845 18.16 -26.74 -17.36
N ASN A 846 18.60 -27.00 -18.59
CA ASN A 846 18.00 -26.47 -19.82
C ASN A 846 16.91 -27.37 -20.40
N ASP A 847 16.78 -28.63 -19.99
CA ASP A 847 15.63 -29.48 -20.33
C ASP A 847 14.37 -29.00 -19.59
N GLN A 848 13.92 -27.81 -19.97
CA GLN A 848 12.75 -27.13 -19.41
C GLN A 848 11.49 -27.42 -20.21
N SER A 849 11.63 -27.91 -21.45
CA SER A 849 10.52 -28.32 -22.31
C SER A 849 9.68 -29.46 -21.72
N ARG A 850 10.20 -30.17 -20.71
CA ARG A 850 9.52 -31.29 -20.04
C ARG A 850 9.22 -31.05 -18.57
N ARG A 851 10.01 -30.20 -17.88
CA ARG A 851 9.91 -29.99 -16.43
C ARG A 851 9.13 -28.72 -16.04
N HIS A 852 8.86 -27.82 -17.00
CA HIS A 852 8.08 -26.59 -16.83
C HIS A 852 8.42 -25.76 -15.56
N MET A 853 9.70 -25.65 -15.18
CA MET A 853 10.08 -25.01 -13.90
C MET A 853 9.87 -23.49 -13.86
N THR A 854 10.03 -22.80 -14.99
CA THR A 854 10.04 -21.33 -15.04
C THR A 854 9.43 -20.83 -16.34
N PHE A 855 8.91 -19.60 -16.37
CA PHE A 855 8.33 -19.04 -17.60
C PHE A 855 9.30 -18.96 -18.77
N ARG A 856 10.61 -18.75 -18.53
CA ARG A 856 11.63 -18.77 -19.61
C ARG A 856 11.66 -20.11 -20.37
N GLY A 857 11.26 -21.21 -19.72
CA GLY A 857 11.17 -22.53 -20.33
C GLY A 857 10.00 -22.68 -21.32
N LEU A 858 9.06 -21.74 -21.35
CA LEU A 858 7.95 -21.70 -22.31
C LEU A 858 8.32 -21.01 -23.63
N PHE A 859 9.51 -20.43 -23.72
CA PHE A 859 9.99 -19.73 -24.92
C PHE A 859 10.99 -20.59 -25.69
N GLU A 860 10.92 -20.53 -27.02
CA GLU A 860 11.90 -21.11 -27.94
C GLU A 860 12.52 -20.02 -28.84
N PHE A 861 13.78 -20.23 -29.23
CA PHE A 861 14.43 -19.36 -30.21
C PHE A 861 14.02 -19.75 -31.63
N ARG A 862 13.55 -18.79 -32.43
CA ARG A 862 13.24 -18.99 -33.85
C ARG A 862 14.51 -18.98 -34.70
N LEU A 863 15.16 -20.13 -34.77
CA LEU A 863 16.43 -20.30 -35.48
C LEU A 863 16.27 -20.43 -37.00
N ASP A 864 15.05 -20.68 -37.49
CA ASP A 864 14.72 -20.78 -38.92
C ASP A 864 14.96 -19.47 -39.69
N ARG A 865 15.00 -18.32 -38.99
CA ARG A 865 15.16 -16.98 -39.59
C ARG A 865 16.56 -16.41 -39.49
N VAL A 866 17.53 -17.19 -39.00
CA VAL A 866 18.92 -16.76 -38.80
C VAL A 866 19.88 -17.73 -39.45
N LYS A 867 20.93 -17.20 -40.09
CA LYS A 867 22.03 -18.00 -40.63
C LYS A 867 23.03 -18.26 -39.50
N PRO A 868 23.31 -19.53 -39.13
CA PRO A 868 24.35 -19.84 -38.17
C PRO A 868 25.71 -19.30 -38.62
N VAL A 869 26.49 -18.80 -37.67
CA VAL A 869 27.87 -18.35 -37.90
C VAL A 869 28.85 -19.31 -37.20
N PRO A 870 30.10 -19.42 -37.68
CA PRO A 870 31.18 -20.09 -36.96
C PRO A 870 31.36 -19.51 -35.55
N ILE A 871 31.74 -20.35 -34.58
CA ILE A 871 31.91 -19.91 -33.18
C ILE A 871 33.03 -18.87 -33.03
N GLU A 872 33.98 -18.86 -33.97
CA GLU A 872 35.09 -17.92 -34.06
C GLU A 872 34.64 -16.49 -34.39
N GLU A 873 33.45 -16.32 -34.97
CA GLU A 873 32.84 -15.00 -35.21
C GLU A 873 32.09 -14.45 -33.99
N VAL A 874 31.85 -15.28 -32.97
CA VAL A 874 31.18 -14.88 -31.73
C VAL A 874 32.16 -14.13 -30.81
N GLU A 875 31.66 -13.14 -30.06
CA GLU A 875 32.42 -12.44 -29.02
C GLU A 875 33.15 -13.46 -28.11
N PRO A 876 34.48 -13.32 -27.90
CA PRO A 876 35.23 -14.26 -27.08
C PRO A 876 34.66 -14.37 -25.66
N ALA A 877 34.69 -15.57 -25.08
CA ALA A 877 34.19 -15.80 -23.72
C ALA A 877 34.85 -14.87 -22.69
N ALA A 878 36.14 -14.53 -22.87
CA ALA A 878 36.88 -13.60 -22.02
C ALA A 878 36.32 -12.17 -22.00
N GLU A 879 35.60 -11.74 -23.05
CA GLU A 879 34.91 -10.45 -23.09
C GLU A 879 33.49 -10.58 -22.51
N ILE A 880 32.79 -11.68 -22.81
CA ILE A 880 31.44 -11.95 -22.27
C ILE A 880 31.45 -11.99 -20.74
N VAL A 881 32.42 -12.67 -20.12
CA VAL A 881 32.49 -12.81 -18.65
C VAL A 881 32.67 -11.48 -17.91
N LYS A 882 33.14 -10.42 -18.58
CA LYS A 882 33.23 -9.08 -17.98
C LYS A 882 31.85 -8.48 -17.68
N ARG A 883 30.80 -8.99 -18.32
CA ARG A 883 29.40 -8.62 -18.06
C ARG A 883 28.84 -9.34 -16.83
N PHE A 884 29.48 -10.43 -16.38
CA PHE A 884 29.00 -11.20 -15.23
C PHE A 884 29.35 -10.52 -13.91
N SER A 885 28.42 -10.62 -12.98
CA SER A 885 28.61 -10.20 -11.60
C SER A 885 28.16 -11.31 -10.66
N THR A 886 28.94 -11.60 -9.61
CA THR A 886 28.44 -12.48 -8.55
C THR A 886 27.36 -11.76 -7.76
N GLY A 887 26.33 -12.49 -7.32
CA GLY A 887 25.28 -11.93 -6.46
C GLY A 887 25.83 -11.29 -5.18
N ALA A 888 25.07 -10.36 -4.62
CA ALA A 888 25.39 -9.67 -3.38
C ALA A 888 25.17 -10.58 -2.17
N MET A 889 26.23 -11.18 -1.64
CA MET A 889 26.16 -12.09 -0.48
C MET A 889 27.03 -11.56 0.64
N SER A 890 26.40 -11.17 1.76
CA SER A 890 27.11 -10.48 2.84
C SER A 890 28.18 -11.35 3.49
N HIS A 891 29.34 -10.75 3.79
CA HIS A 891 30.25 -11.34 4.75
C HIS A 891 29.55 -11.48 6.12
N GLY A 892 29.51 -12.70 6.65
CA GLY A 892 28.67 -13.11 7.78
C GLY A 892 27.55 -14.06 7.35
N SER A 893 26.90 -13.84 6.21
CA SER A 893 26.02 -14.86 5.61
C SER A 893 26.85 -16.02 5.05
N ILE A 894 27.94 -15.69 4.36
CA ILE A 894 28.97 -16.62 3.88
C ILE A 894 30.30 -16.35 4.61
N SER A 895 31.19 -17.35 4.59
CA SER A 895 32.50 -17.25 5.24
C SER A 895 33.42 -16.23 4.55
N VAL A 896 34.49 -15.82 5.24
CA VAL A 896 35.50 -14.90 4.67
C VAL A 896 36.18 -15.52 3.45
N GLU A 897 36.39 -16.83 3.46
CA GLU A 897 37.02 -17.60 2.38
C GLU A 897 36.13 -17.62 1.15
N ALA A 898 34.84 -17.95 1.31
CA ALA A 898 33.89 -17.95 0.21
C ALA A 898 33.76 -16.55 -0.40
N HIS A 899 33.59 -15.53 0.45
CA HIS A 899 33.44 -14.15 0.01
C HIS A 899 34.69 -13.64 -0.73
N THR A 900 35.87 -13.93 -0.22
CA THR A 900 37.12 -13.47 -0.84
C THR A 900 37.45 -14.26 -2.10
N THR A 901 37.13 -15.55 -2.14
CA THR A 901 37.30 -16.40 -3.35
C THR A 901 36.48 -15.84 -4.51
N LEU A 902 35.24 -15.43 -4.27
CA LEU A 902 34.39 -14.80 -5.29
C LEU A 902 35.01 -13.51 -5.82
N ALA A 903 35.49 -12.64 -4.92
CA ALA A 903 36.15 -11.40 -5.33
C ALA A 903 37.40 -11.64 -6.19
N VAL A 904 38.29 -12.53 -5.73
CA VAL A 904 39.51 -12.87 -6.48
C VAL A 904 39.18 -13.48 -7.85
N ALA A 905 38.25 -14.43 -7.90
CA ALA A 905 37.85 -15.07 -9.15
C ALA A 905 37.29 -14.06 -10.16
N MET A 906 36.39 -13.18 -9.72
CA MET A 906 35.78 -12.17 -10.60
C MET A 906 36.80 -11.12 -11.07
N ASN A 907 37.71 -10.70 -10.19
CA ASN A 907 38.77 -9.76 -10.55
C ASN A 907 39.74 -10.36 -11.58
N ARG A 908 40.11 -11.64 -11.44
CA ARG A 908 40.98 -12.34 -12.39
C ARG A 908 40.37 -12.44 -13.79
N ILE A 909 39.06 -12.65 -13.91
CA ILE A 909 38.36 -12.78 -15.20
C ILE A 909 37.83 -11.44 -15.73
N GLY A 910 38.09 -10.32 -15.05
CA GLY A 910 37.61 -8.99 -15.44
C GLY A 910 36.12 -8.73 -15.18
N GLY A 911 35.42 -9.66 -14.54
CA GLY A 911 34.04 -9.46 -14.08
C GLY A 911 33.98 -8.67 -12.76
N LYS A 912 32.86 -8.76 -12.05
CA LYS A 912 32.62 -8.00 -10.81
C LYS A 912 32.08 -8.87 -9.68
N SER A 913 32.51 -8.61 -8.46
CA SER A 913 31.88 -9.16 -7.26
C SER A 913 31.24 -8.05 -6.43
N ASN A 914 30.32 -8.43 -5.54
CA ASN A 914 29.55 -7.52 -4.70
C ASN A 914 29.68 -7.94 -3.23
N THR A 915 29.90 -6.96 -2.35
CA THR A 915 30.09 -7.17 -0.89
C THR A 915 28.87 -7.70 -0.16
N GLY A 916 27.67 -7.51 -0.73
CA GLY A 916 26.44 -7.59 0.05
C GLY A 916 26.42 -6.60 1.22
N GLU A 917 25.51 -6.82 2.15
CA GLU A 917 25.13 -5.90 3.23
C GLU A 917 26.08 -5.91 4.44
N GLY A 918 27.20 -6.63 4.34
CA GLY A 918 28.01 -7.00 5.51
C GLY A 918 29.21 -6.11 5.80
N GLY A 919 29.49 -5.11 4.95
CA GLY A 919 30.76 -4.39 4.92
C GLY A 919 31.89 -5.21 4.30
N GLU A 920 33.09 -4.62 4.20
CA GLU A 920 34.29 -5.29 3.69
C GLU A 920 35.54 -4.80 4.41
N ASP A 921 36.37 -5.72 4.90
CA ASP A 921 37.62 -5.41 5.61
C ASP A 921 38.60 -4.63 4.71
N ARG A 922 39.02 -3.44 5.16
CA ARG A 922 39.96 -2.57 4.44
C ARG A 922 41.29 -3.22 4.09
N LYS A 923 41.72 -4.24 4.84
CA LYS A 923 42.93 -5.02 4.53
C LYS A 923 42.83 -5.72 3.17
N ARG A 924 41.64 -5.85 2.58
CA ARG A 924 41.43 -6.43 1.25
C ARG A 924 41.70 -5.46 0.09
N TYR A 925 41.86 -4.16 0.37
CA TYR A 925 41.90 -3.13 -0.69
C TYR A 925 43.24 -3.07 -1.43
N ALA A 926 44.34 -3.35 -0.75
CA ALA A 926 45.65 -3.44 -1.40
C ALA A 926 45.77 -4.72 -2.23
N THR A 927 46.65 -4.71 -3.23
CA THR A 927 47.02 -5.89 -4.02
C THR A 927 47.82 -6.90 -3.18
N VAL A 928 47.68 -8.18 -3.51
CA VAL A 928 48.41 -9.27 -2.86
C VAL A 928 49.89 -9.23 -3.24
N LYS A 929 50.78 -9.36 -2.25
CA LYS A 929 52.22 -9.44 -2.46
C LYS A 929 52.69 -10.89 -2.63
N ALA A 930 53.86 -11.11 -3.22
CA ALA A 930 54.45 -12.44 -3.33
C ALA A 930 54.54 -13.14 -1.96
N GLY A 931 54.08 -14.40 -1.90
CA GLY A 931 54.11 -15.24 -0.69
C GLY A 931 53.04 -14.92 0.37
N GLU A 932 52.17 -13.93 0.12
CA GLU A 932 51.09 -13.57 1.04
C GLU A 932 49.92 -14.57 0.98
N THR A 933 49.41 -14.95 2.14
CA THR A 933 48.20 -15.78 2.28
C THR A 933 47.03 -14.98 2.84
N LEU A 934 45.83 -15.55 2.78
CA LEU A 934 44.64 -14.89 3.34
C LEU A 934 44.77 -14.76 4.87
N ARG A 935 45.34 -15.77 5.54
CA ARG A 935 45.65 -15.75 6.98
C ARG A 935 46.69 -14.70 7.34
N SER A 936 47.76 -14.52 6.55
CA SER A 936 48.74 -13.46 6.83
C SER A 936 48.15 -12.06 6.60
N ARG A 937 47.25 -11.91 5.61
CA ARG A 937 46.59 -10.64 5.28
C ARG A 937 45.54 -10.23 6.30
N LEU A 938 44.60 -11.11 6.63
CA LEU A 938 43.43 -10.77 7.46
C LEU A 938 43.65 -11.13 8.94
N GLY A 939 44.41 -12.19 9.21
CA GLY A 939 44.73 -12.69 10.56
C GLY A 939 44.35 -14.16 10.74
N ALA A 940 45.22 -14.94 11.38
CA ALA A 940 45.04 -16.39 11.54
C ALA A 940 43.78 -16.79 12.32
N ASN A 941 43.31 -15.94 13.24
CA ASN A 941 42.09 -16.16 14.04
C ASN A 941 40.79 -15.79 13.29
N ARG A 942 40.89 -15.16 12.11
CA ARG A 942 39.75 -14.69 11.31
C ARG A 942 39.47 -15.57 10.10
N VAL A 943 40.44 -16.39 9.72
CA VAL A 943 40.42 -17.22 8.51
C VAL A 943 40.58 -18.67 8.92
N ALA A 944 39.58 -19.50 8.62
CA ALA A 944 39.57 -20.93 8.88
C ALA A 944 40.44 -21.71 7.88
N ARG A 945 40.61 -21.21 6.65
CA ARG A 945 41.45 -21.85 5.64
C ARG A 945 41.98 -20.85 4.61
N ASP A 946 43.25 -21.00 4.21
CA ASP A 946 43.81 -20.22 3.11
C ASP A 946 43.22 -20.64 1.76
N ILE A 947 43.13 -19.66 0.85
CA ILE A 947 42.74 -19.84 -0.55
C ILE A 947 43.96 -19.60 -1.44
N GLU A 948 43.94 -20.11 -2.69
CA GLU A 948 45.05 -19.90 -3.63
C GLU A 948 45.11 -18.42 -4.07
N LEU A 949 46.14 -17.72 -3.60
CA LEU A 949 46.45 -16.34 -3.98
C LEU A 949 47.68 -16.27 -4.89
N ARG A 950 47.66 -15.33 -5.83
CA ARG A 950 48.74 -15.01 -6.76
C ARG A 950 49.19 -13.59 -6.50
N GLU A 951 50.47 -13.31 -6.73
CA GLU A 951 50.98 -11.95 -6.70
C GLU A 951 50.19 -11.07 -7.68
N GLY A 952 49.77 -9.89 -7.21
CA GLY A 952 48.94 -8.96 -7.98
C GLY A 952 47.43 -9.22 -7.90
N ASP A 953 46.97 -10.29 -7.24
CA ASP A 953 45.54 -10.49 -6.99
C ASP A 953 44.94 -9.31 -6.21
N VAL A 954 43.66 -9.04 -6.47
CA VAL A 954 42.89 -8.03 -5.78
C VAL A 954 41.79 -8.72 -4.99
N LEU A 955 41.80 -8.55 -3.66
CA LEU A 955 40.85 -9.20 -2.76
C LEU A 955 39.55 -8.41 -2.56
N LYS A 956 39.51 -7.13 -2.98
CA LYS A 956 38.35 -6.25 -2.81
C LYS A 956 37.23 -6.59 -3.79
N SER A 957 36.00 -6.35 -3.38
CA SER A 957 34.84 -6.41 -4.28
C SER A 957 34.69 -5.10 -5.04
N LYS A 958 34.43 -5.16 -6.34
CA LYS A 958 34.26 -3.96 -7.19
C LYS A 958 32.95 -3.22 -6.89
N ILE A 959 31.90 -3.97 -6.59
CA ILE A 959 30.59 -3.41 -6.24
C ILE A 959 30.48 -3.36 -4.71
N LYS A 960 30.14 -2.18 -4.19
CA LYS A 960 29.91 -1.93 -2.77
C LYS A 960 28.43 -1.69 -2.53
N GLN A 961 27.82 -2.44 -1.62
CA GLN A 961 26.40 -2.29 -1.32
C GLN A 961 26.18 -1.27 -0.20
N VAL A 962 25.13 -0.47 -0.33
CA VAL A 962 24.56 0.40 0.70
C VAL A 962 23.13 -0.10 0.95
N ALA A 963 22.90 -0.68 2.12
CA ALA A 963 21.62 -1.25 2.55
C ALA A 963 21.13 -0.59 3.84
N SER A 964 19.87 -0.83 4.24
CA SER A 964 19.19 -0.14 5.34
C SER A 964 19.98 -0.07 6.65
N GLY A 965 20.64 -1.16 7.05
CA GLY A 965 21.44 -1.21 8.29
C GLY A 965 22.76 -0.42 8.26
N ARG A 966 23.20 0.06 7.08
CA ARG A 966 24.48 0.77 6.86
C ARG A 966 25.73 0.07 7.44
N PHE A 967 25.67 -1.25 7.60
CA PHE A 967 26.77 -2.01 8.18
C PHE A 967 28.04 -1.88 7.34
N GLY A 968 29.13 -1.42 7.97
CA GLY A 968 30.43 -1.25 7.33
C GLY A 968 30.48 -0.19 6.23
N VAL A 969 29.47 0.67 6.10
CA VAL A 969 29.45 1.77 5.14
C VAL A 969 30.27 2.94 5.71
N THR A 970 31.49 3.09 5.22
CA THR A 970 32.43 4.16 5.60
C THR A 970 32.91 4.93 4.39
N ALA A 971 33.52 6.11 4.58
CA ALA A 971 34.10 6.89 3.49
C ALA A 971 35.17 6.07 2.71
N GLU A 972 36.03 5.32 3.40
CA GLU A 972 37.05 4.46 2.77
C GLU A 972 36.40 3.31 1.99
N TYR A 973 35.34 2.71 2.53
CA TYR A 973 34.57 1.65 1.86
C TYR A 973 33.96 2.15 0.56
N LEU A 974 33.29 3.31 0.57
CA LEU A 974 32.68 3.92 -0.60
C LEU A 974 33.74 4.35 -1.63
N ALA A 975 34.83 4.98 -1.18
CA ALA A 975 35.94 5.38 -2.06
C ALA A 975 36.65 4.19 -2.73
N SER A 976 36.57 2.99 -2.13
CA SER A 976 37.16 1.77 -2.71
C SER A 976 36.32 1.13 -3.84
N ALA A 977 35.07 1.60 -4.02
CA ALA A 977 34.10 1.06 -4.97
C ALA A 977 34.40 1.47 -6.42
N GLU A 978 34.14 0.57 -7.36
CA GLU A 978 33.98 0.93 -8.78
C GLU A 978 32.50 1.15 -9.13
N GLN A 979 31.59 0.53 -8.36
CA GLN A 979 30.15 0.74 -8.45
C GLN A 979 29.55 0.68 -7.04
N ILE A 980 28.56 1.53 -6.80
CA ILE A 980 27.79 1.52 -5.55
C ILE A 980 26.38 1.01 -5.87
N GLN A 981 25.92 0.02 -5.12
CA GLN A 981 24.57 -0.53 -5.23
C GLN A 981 23.75 -0.12 -4.00
N ILE A 982 22.73 0.72 -4.21
CA ILE A 982 21.68 0.94 -3.21
C ILE A 982 20.75 -0.28 -3.23
N LYS A 983 20.71 -1.04 -2.14
CA LYS A 983 19.86 -2.24 -2.04
C LYS A 983 18.52 -1.87 -1.42
N ILE A 984 17.51 -1.65 -2.27
CA ILE A 984 16.14 -1.41 -1.83
C ILE A 984 15.49 -2.69 -1.29
N ALA A 985 15.60 -3.80 -2.02
CA ALA A 985 14.97 -5.07 -1.66
C ALA A 985 15.74 -6.28 -2.21
N GLN A 986 15.30 -7.50 -1.85
CA GLN A 986 15.79 -8.75 -2.43
C GLN A 986 14.63 -9.74 -2.66
N GLY A 987 14.69 -10.54 -3.73
CA GLY A 987 13.59 -11.43 -4.11
C GLY A 987 13.20 -12.50 -3.07
N ALA A 988 14.11 -12.90 -2.19
CA ALA A 988 13.81 -13.91 -1.15
C ALA A 988 12.93 -13.36 0.00
N LYS A 989 12.94 -12.04 0.21
CA LYS A 989 12.21 -11.38 1.31
C LYS A 989 12.01 -9.90 1.01
N PRO A 990 11.21 -9.58 -0.02
CA PRO A 990 10.96 -8.20 -0.36
C PRO A 990 10.11 -7.51 0.73
N GLY A 991 10.33 -6.21 0.91
CA GLY A 991 9.68 -5.42 1.98
C GLY A 991 10.22 -5.69 3.40
N GLU A 992 11.33 -6.41 3.55
CA GLU A 992 11.95 -6.77 4.83
C GLU A 992 13.46 -6.46 4.84
N GLY A 993 14.05 -6.39 6.04
CA GLY A 993 15.48 -6.15 6.25
C GLY A 993 16.36 -7.40 6.13
N GLY A 994 17.66 -7.18 5.97
CA GLY A 994 18.69 -8.21 6.14
C GLY A 994 18.62 -8.86 7.53
N GLN A 995 18.98 -10.14 7.62
CA GLN A 995 18.98 -10.88 8.90
C GLN A 995 20.29 -11.66 9.01
N LEU A 996 20.95 -11.54 10.16
CA LEU A 996 22.11 -12.34 10.50
C LEU A 996 21.96 -12.84 11.95
N PRO A 997 21.78 -14.16 12.15
CA PRO A 997 21.63 -14.74 13.49
C PRO A 997 22.83 -14.40 14.40
N GLY A 998 22.57 -14.10 15.66
CA GLY A 998 23.60 -13.64 16.62
C GLY A 998 24.80 -14.58 16.74
N ARG A 999 24.57 -15.90 16.69
CA ARG A 999 25.64 -16.93 16.69
C ARG A 999 26.63 -16.82 15.52
N LYS A 1000 26.30 -16.11 14.43
CA LYS A 1000 27.18 -15.85 13.29
C LYS A 1000 27.90 -14.50 13.39
N VAL A 1001 27.52 -13.67 14.35
CA VAL A 1001 28.14 -12.37 14.62
C VAL A 1001 29.35 -12.59 15.52
N SER A 1002 30.42 -13.14 14.93
CA SER A 1002 31.72 -13.26 15.58
C SER A 1002 32.35 -11.88 15.85
N ASP A 1003 33.39 -11.82 16.66
CA ASP A 1003 34.14 -10.58 16.92
C ASP A 1003 34.60 -9.91 15.62
N TYR A 1004 34.99 -10.70 14.62
CA TYR A 1004 35.42 -10.18 13.33
C TYR A 1004 34.26 -9.54 12.55
N ILE A 1005 33.09 -10.18 12.55
CA ILE A 1005 31.89 -9.62 11.90
C ILE A 1005 31.44 -8.36 12.64
N ALA A 1006 31.44 -8.40 13.96
CA ALA A 1006 31.08 -7.27 14.81
C ALA A 1006 32.00 -6.05 14.56
N GLU A 1007 33.31 -6.27 14.44
CA GLU A 1007 34.29 -5.23 14.10
C GLU A 1007 33.99 -4.58 12.74
N ILE A 1008 33.73 -5.39 11.70
CA ILE A 1008 33.43 -4.86 10.36
C ILE A 1008 32.12 -4.08 10.34
N ARG A 1009 31.12 -4.54 11.08
CA ARG A 1009 29.77 -3.96 11.08
C ARG A 1009 29.59 -2.85 12.11
N TYR A 1010 30.59 -2.58 12.94
CA TYR A 1010 30.48 -1.70 14.10
C TYR A 1010 29.32 -2.10 15.03
N SER A 1011 29.18 -3.41 15.27
CA SER A 1011 28.11 -4.01 16.08
C SER A 1011 28.66 -4.75 17.30
N THR A 1012 27.77 -5.37 18.08
CA THR A 1012 28.14 -6.17 19.26
C THR A 1012 28.28 -7.65 18.91
N PRO A 1013 29.36 -8.35 19.33
CA PRO A 1013 29.49 -9.79 19.13
C PRO A 1013 28.34 -10.59 19.77
N GLY A 1014 27.91 -11.66 19.10
CA GLY A 1014 26.85 -12.55 19.57
C GLY A 1014 25.41 -12.01 19.47
N VAL A 1015 25.23 -10.71 19.19
CA VAL A 1015 23.92 -10.06 19.08
C VAL A 1015 23.36 -10.24 17.67
N GLU A 1016 22.11 -10.66 17.56
CA GLU A 1016 21.42 -10.80 16.28
C GLU A 1016 21.25 -9.46 15.56
N LEU A 1017 21.51 -9.45 14.26
CA LEU A 1017 21.41 -8.25 13.43
C LEU A 1017 20.23 -8.40 12.45
N ILE A 1018 19.11 -7.80 12.82
CA ILE A 1018 17.95 -7.59 11.94
C ILE A 1018 18.03 -6.16 11.45
N SER A 1019 18.33 -5.92 10.18
CA SER A 1019 18.31 -4.57 9.62
C SER A 1019 16.88 -4.02 9.61
N PRO A 1020 16.69 -2.69 9.72
CA PRO A 1020 15.38 -2.09 9.46
C PRO A 1020 14.89 -2.49 8.06
N PRO A 1021 13.59 -2.73 7.85
CA PRO A 1021 13.04 -2.91 6.51
C PRO A 1021 13.29 -1.72 5.59
N PRO A 1022 13.03 -0.46 5.99
CA PRO A 1022 13.28 0.69 5.13
C PRO A 1022 14.70 1.21 5.28
N HIS A 1023 15.14 1.96 4.26
CA HIS A 1023 16.21 2.93 4.42
C HIS A 1023 15.61 4.17 5.11
N HIS A 1024 16.07 4.53 6.31
CA HIS A 1024 15.53 5.71 7.03
C HIS A 1024 15.89 7.07 6.40
N ASP A 1025 16.69 7.06 5.34
CA ASP A 1025 17.02 8.18 4.45
C ASP A 1025 16.40 8.02 3.05
N ILE A 1026 15.45 7.09 2.87
CA ILE A 1026 14.66 6.92 1.64
C ILE A 1026 13.21 6.64 2.02
N TYR A 1027 12.38 7.69 2.11
CA TYR A 1027 10.93 7.54 2.32
C TYR A 1027 10.10 7.89 1.09
N SER A 1028 10.75 8.37 0.02
CA SER A 1028 10.14 8.62 -1.28
C SER A 1028 11.20 8.70 -2.38
N ILE A 1029 10.77 8.89 -3.63
CA ILE A 1029 11.65 8.95 -4.81
C ILE A 1029 12.68 10.09 -4.75
N GLU A 1030 12.30 11.24 -4.20
CA GLU A 1030 13.21 12.38 -4.05
C GLU A 1030 14.27 12.15 -2.96
N ASP A 1031 13.95 11.34 -1.94
CA ASP A 1031 14.93 10.95 -0.93
C ASP A 1031 15.93 9.94 -1.52
N LEU A 1032 15.49 9.04 -2.41
CA LEU A 1032 16.39 8.20 -3.21
C LEU A 1032 17.29 9.06 -4.11
N ALA A 1033 16.73 10.09 -4.76
CA ALA A 1033 17.51 11.00 -5.59
C ALA A 1033 18.58 11.73 -4.77
N GLN A 1034 18.26 12.14 -3.53
CA GLN A 1034 19.22 12.72 -2.60
C GLN A 1034 20.33 11.72 -2.23
N LEU A 1035 20.00 10.47 -1.90
CA LEU A 1035 21.03 9.47 -1.61
C LEU A 1035 21.92 9.18 -2.82
N ILE A 1036 21.35 9.17 -4.04
CA ILE A 1036 22.13 9.06 -5.28
C ILE A 1036 23.07 10.26 -5.44
N HIS A 1037 22.64 11.47 -5.07
CA HIS A 1037 23.48 12.66 -5.07
C HIS A 1037 24.62 12.52 -4.06
N ASP A 1038 24.34 12.09 -2.83
CA ASP A 1038 25.33 11.96 -1.76
C ASP A 1038 26.41 10.89 -2.04
N LEU A 1039 26.05 9.85 -2.81
CA LEU A 1039 26.95 8.76 -3.19
C LEU A 1039 27.82 9.08 -4.42
N LYS A 1040 27.46 10.09 -5.21
CA LYS A 1040 28.24 10.57 -6.36
C LYS A 1040 29.29 11.57 -5.90
#